data_AF-A0A935FLD0-F1
#
_entry.id   AF-A0A935FLD0-F1
#
_cell.length_a   1.000
_cell.length_b   1.000
_cell.length_c   1.000
_cell.angle_alpha   90.00
_cell.angle_beta   90.00
_cell.angle_gamma   90.00
#
_symmetry.space_group_name_H-M   'P 1'
#
loop_
_entity.id
_entity.type
_entity.pdbx_description
1 polymer ?
#
loop_
_entity_poly.entity_id
_entity_poly.type
_entity_poly.pdbx_seq_one_letter_code
_entity_poly.pdbx_strand_id
1 'polypeptide(L)'
;MSSLLRAPLWLVVVAACSGSSGATDGALGRAEGGAAPADDGSLRGADAGVPSCLVGCSRSPFELVDRDQALALTHTDQAALTQTLTRYLTALPKAADLVVALESRCGSPELLGHAEALARAGRTASCTELAERCTADSDTPAQLRAELAFIGGTCADTEGRNDVAAVLFRAATDPSTVTAPGFAGRVMGFARFLSTTEGPAAARELLARYPGWGVPAETVYRALEYLAGRMTLPESERGAAAAFVDAQLVGGDPRVRDQLFRLQAIYWADHEEWQRALLLIANNLDAIDPTTGWIGAAYNSLYRQGPSNFDLARELYRAYLPHAHPQAWVPTQFNTYDYSQLYRDACAGSLLQGQELARYHSFVSDWRSGAASTAATIARAQALLDQSGTRADLLTLLGSMHELAGDDDAARQAYWQAHGACPFYNRAHDGLYSVRRRTRSAQLPDRAQQLAQLARAVAATAFPGELASYVQNFSALPEEGQRRVRYALRYWAPWIARLSAGGYRLYLKQAFELVSDIPSLEGLRDQRVNTRGDYHLIDEDPGRSQGQLAVVDLSYVSEHLFGTPNAAAHELAHQFDAAAPQSLQACITTLYQRARSAGVFADAYAATSRGEYFAQGVTHYSVEAEAAATFGITRQWLAEHDVGLYSLLRTIGAAATPLEAIACPQ
;
A
#
# COMPACT_ATOMS: atom_id res chain seq x y z
N MET A 1 1.44 -32.40 39.22
CA MET A 1 0.16 -32.77 38.60
C MET A 1 0.36 -32.62 37.11
N SER A 2 0.36 -33.75 36.42
CA SER A 2 1.01 -33.96 35.13
C SER A 2 -0.04 -34.16 34.03
N SER A 3 0.40 -33.93 32.79
CA SER A 3 -0.18 -34.35 31.49
C SER A 3 -1.54 -33.78 31.07
N LEU A 4 -1.53 -32.92 30.04
CA LEU A 4 -2.56 -32.61 29.02
C LEU A 4 -1.80 -31.69 28.01
N LEU A 5 -1.78 -31.79 26.68
CA LEU A 5 -2.40 -32.61 25.64
C LEU A 5 -1.39 -32.61 24.46
N ARG A 6 -1.05 -33.78 23.89
CA ARG A 6 -0.45 -33.87 22.56
C ARG A 6 -1.58 -34.17 21.58
N ALA A 7 -1.85 -33.28 20.64
CA ALA A 7 -2.71 -33.55 19.50
C ALA A 7 -1.97 -34.44 18.48
N PRO A 8 -2.65 -35.36 17.77
CA PRO A 8 -1.98 -36.24 16.82
C PRO A 8 -1.70 -35.51 15.50
N LEU A 9 -0.44 -35.54 15.07
CA LEU A 9 -0.02 -35.21 13.71
C LEU A 9 -0.57 -36.31 12.78
N TRP A 10 -1.50 -35.97 11.89
CA TRP A 10 -1.81 -36.83 10.75
C TRP A 10 -0.76 -36.59 9.66
N LEU A 11 0.15 -37.55 9.52
CA LEU A 11 1.11 -37.60 8.43
C LEU A 11 0.39 -38.15 7.18
N VAL A 12 0.11 -37.29 6.20
CA VAL A 12 -0.34 -37.74 4.88
C VAL A 12 0.90 -38.17 4.09
N VAL A 13 1.15 -39.48 4.03
CA VAL A 13 2.12 -40.08 3.11
C VAL A 13 1.38 -40.37 1.80
N VAL A 14 1.59 -39.56 0.77
CA VAL A 14 1.16 -39.90 -0.59
C VAL A 14 2.23 -40.80 -1.20
N ALA A 15 1.86 -42.06 -1.42
CA ALA A 15 2.67 -43.05 -2.12
C ALA A 15 2.83 -42.69 -3.60
N ALA A 16 4.06 -42.79 -4.09
CA ALA A 16 4.37 -42.75 -5.52
C ALA A 16 3.65 -43.90 -6.25
N CYS A 17 2.93 -43.58 -7.32
CA CYS A 17 2.49 -44.56 -8.31
C CYS A 17 3.20 -44.30 -9.64
N SER A 18 3.83 -45.36 -10.14
CA SER A 18 4.55 -45.45 -11.41
C SER A 18 3.72 -46.21 -12.45
N GLY A 19 3.84 -45.79 -13.72
CA GLY A 19 3.35 -46.49 -14.92
C GLY A 19 1.88 -46.24 -15.26
N SER A 20 1.42 -46.20 -16.51
CA SER A 20 2.03 -46.47 -17.81
C SER A 20 1.12 -45.94 -18.92
N SER A 21 1.71 -45.65 -20.08
CA SER A 21 1.13 -45.38 -21.40
C SER A 21 -0.19 -46.09 -21.75
N GLY A 22 -1.09 -45.37 -22.40
CA GLY A 22 -2.22 -45.93 -23.15
C GLY A 22 -2.96 -44.87 -23.96
N ALA A 23 -2.63 -44.75 -25.24
CA ALA A 23 -3.40 -43.99 -26.22
C ALA A 23 -4.76 -44.66 -26.49
N THR A 24 -5.80 -43.87 -26.77
CA THR A 24 -6.83 -44.20 -27.77
C THR A 24 -7.65 -42.96 -28.13
N ASP A 25 -7.88 -42.83 -29.44
CA ASP A 25 -8.78 -41.88 -30.11
C ASP A 25 -10.24 -42.00 -29.66
N GLY A 26 -10.98 -40.89 -29.77
CA GLY A 26 -12.43 -40.88 -29.63
C GLY A 26 -13.05 -39.50 -29.91
N ALA A 27 -13.59 -39.34 -31.11
CA ALA A 27 -14.22 -38.14 -31.66
C ALA A 27 -15.63 -37.84 -31.10
N LEU A 28 -16.16 -36.68 -31.55
CA LEU A 28 -17.54 -36.13 -31.48
C LEU A 28 -17.81 -35.20 -30.27
N GLY A 29 -18.41 -34.01 -30.41
CA GLY A 29 -19.10 -33.41 -31.54
C GLY A 29 -19.27 -31.89 -31.38
N ARG A 30 -19.56 -31.26 -32.52
CA ARG A 30 -19.83 -29.83 -32.72
C ARG A 30 -21.16 -29.41 -32.08
N ALA A 31 -21.22 -28.16 -31.64
CA ALA A 31 -22.42 -27.33 -31.75
C ALA A 31 -22.01 -25.88 -32.08
N GLU A 32 -22.54 -25.41 -33.21
CA GLU A 32 -22.57 -24.04 -33.75
C GLU A 32 -23.40 -23.14 -32.81
N GLY A 33 -23.35 -21.80 -32.80
CA GLY A 33 -22.75 -20.79 -33.64
C GLY A 33 -23.17 -19.40 -33.10
N GLY A 34 -22.53 -18.33 -33.54
CA GLY A 34 -22.87 -16.96 -33.17
C GLY A 34 -21.93 -15.95 -33.80
N ALA A 35 -22.35 -15.37 -34.91
CA ALA A 35 -21.57 -14.58 -35.84
C ALA A 35 -21.15 -13.17 -35.32
N ALA A 36 -19.96 -12.75 -35.70
CA ALA A 36 -19.55 -11.35 -35.85
C ALA A 36 -18.84 -11.20 -37.21
N PRO A 37 -19.03 -10.08 -37.94
CA PRO A 37 -18.55 -9.95 -39.31
C PRO A 37 -17.07 -9.59 -39.38
N ALA A 38 -16.46 -10.08 -40.45
CA ALA A 38 -15.10 -9.83 -40.90
C ALA A 38 -14.86 -8.36 -41.24
N ASP A 39 -13.61 -7.92 -41.08
CA ASP A 39 -12.99 -7.11 -42.11
C ASP A 39 -11.53 -7.52 -42.31
N ASP A 40 -11.15 -7.51 -43.58
CA ASP A 40 -9.97 -8.16 -44.13
C ASP A 40 -8.72 -7.26 -44.13
N GLY A 41 -7.56 -7.91 -44.24
CA GLY A 41 -6.28 -7.22 -44.33
C GLY A 41 -5.14 -8.22 -44.47
N SER A 42 -5.22 -9.07 -45.49
CA SER A 42 -4.19 -10.05 -45.81
C SER A 42 -2.90 -9.37 -46.28
N LEU A 43 -1.77 -9.72 -45.65
CA LEU A 43 -0.47 -9.73 -46.33
C LEU A 43 0.14 -11.13 -46.18
N ARG A 44 0.19 -11.82 -47.33
CA ARG A 44 0.95 -13.04 -47.54
C ARG A 44 2.42 -12.70 -47.76
N GLY A 45 3.29 -13.59 -47.27
CA GLY A 45 4.57 -13.88 -47.93
C GLY A 45 5.76 -13.90 -46.98
N ALA A 46 6.19 -15.08 -46.55
CA ALA A 46 7.32 -15.77 -47.17
C ALA A 46 7.88 -16.84 -46.22
N ASP A 47 7.74 -18.11 -46.63
CA ASP A 47 8.53 -19.23 -46.16
C ASP A 47 10.02 -18.97 -46.44
N ALA A 48 10.87 -19.17 -45.43
CA ALA A 48 12.29 -19.45 -45.64
C ALA A 48 12.78 -20.40 -44.54
N GLY A 49 13.26 -21.55 -44.99
CA GLY A 49 13.68 -22.69 -44.19
C GLY A 49 14.78 -22.38 -43.17
N VAL A 50 14.64 -23.05 -42.03
CA VAL A 50 15.64 -23.23 -40.99
C VAL A 50 16.68 -24.26 -41.45
N PRO A 51 17.99 -24.00 -41.26
CA PRO A 51 18.97 -25.04 -41.02
C PRO A 51 19.31 -25.09 -39.53
N SER A 52 18.98 -26.23 -38.92
CA SER A 52 19.40 -26.63 -37.58
C SER A 52 20.92 -26.82 -37.52
N CYS A 53 21.62 -26.00 -36.75
CA CYS A 53 22.98 -26.29 -36.31
C CYS A 53 22.99 -26.49 -34.78
N LEU A 54 23.33 -27.73 -34.43
CA LEU A 54 23.73 -28.20 -33.11
C LEU A 54 24.81 -27.30 -32.48
N VAL A 55 24.49 -26.69 -31.34
CA VAL A 55 25.49 -26.28 -30.36
C VAL A 55 25.01 -26.77 -29.00
N GLY A 56 25.75 -27.74 -28.47
CA GLY A 56 25.57 -28.23 -27.11
C GLY A 56 25.99 -27.16 -26.11
N CYS A 57 25.04 -26.72 -25.31
CA CYS A 57 25.32 -26.13 -24.00
C CYS A 57 24.85 -27.12 -22.94
N SER A 58 25.79 -27.47 -22.07
CA SER A 58 25.63 -28.29 -20.87
C SER A 58 24.37 -27.91 -20.09
N ARG A 59 23.52 -28.89 -19.85
CA ARG A 59 22.41 -28.78 -18.90
C ARG A 59 22.96 -28.37 -17.52
N SER A 60 22.48 -27.23 -17.03
CA SER A 60 22.59 -26.86 -15.62
C SER A 60 21.89 -27.92 -14.75
N PRO A 61 22.41 -28.30 -13.58
CA PRO A 61 21.78 -29.27 -12.68
C PRO A 61 20.56 -28.70 -11.92
N PHE A 62 20.07 -27.52 -12.30
CA PHE A 62 18.81 -26.97 -11.79
C PHE A 62 17.70 -27.21 -12.80
N GLU A 63 17.18 -28.44 -12.83
CA GLU A 63 15.75 -28.62 -13.08
C GLU A 63 15.06 -27.82 -11.97
N LEU A 64 14.51 -26.66 -12.35
CA LEU A 64 13.48 -25.98 -11.60
C LEU A 64 12.52 -27.07 -11.12
N VAL A 65 12.34 -27.19 -9.80
CA VAL A 65 11.13 -27.81 -9.27
C VAL A 65 9.99 -27.18 -10.06
N ASP A 66 9.31 -28.01 -10.82
CA ASP A 66 8.32 -27.65 -11.81
C ASP A 66 7.43 -26.54 -11.24
N ARG A 67 7.52 -25.33 -11.81
CA ARG A 67 6.73 -24.16 -11.38
C ARG A 67 5.23 -24.45 -11.51
N ASP A 68 4.89 -25.44 -12.35
CA ASP A 68 3.54 -25.95 -12.59
C ASP A 68 3.13 -27.09 -11.60
N GLN A 69 4.03 -27.56 -10.72
CA GLN A 69 3.72 -28.47 -9.61
C GLN A 69 3.62 -27.79 -8.25
N ALA A 70 3.53 -26.46 -8.19
CA ALA A 70 2.97 -25.83 -7.01
C ALA A 70 1.54 -26.39 -6.85
N LEU A 71 1.36 -27.31 -5.90
CA LEU A 71 0.07 -27.91 -5.54
C LEU A 71 -0.96 -26.78 -5.50
N ALA A 72 -1.80 -26.70 -6.52
CA ALA A 72 -2.93 -25.80 -6.50
C ALA A 72 -3.75 -26.20 -5.29
N LEU A 73 -3.70 -25.39 -4.24
CA LEU A 73 -4.49 -25.66 -3.05
C LEU A 73 -5.93 -25.73 -3.49
N THR A 74 -6.57 -26.86 -3.24
CA THR A 74 -8.00 -26.96 -3.49
C THR A 74 -8.71 -25.93 -2.61
N HIS A 75 -9.91 -25.52 -2.99
CA HIS A 75 -10.73 -24.67 -2.12
C HIS A 75 -10.88 -25.26 -0.70
N THR A 76 -10.89 -26.59 -0.59
CA THR A 76 -10.91 -27.31 0.68
C THR A 76 -9.66 -27.06 1.52
N ASP A 77 -8.47 -27.07 0.90
CA ASP A 77 -7.21 -26.82 1.60
C ASP A 77 -7.13 -25.37 2.11
N GLN A 78 -7.64 -24.42 1.33
CA GLN A 78 -7.68 -23.00 1.71
C GLN A 78 -8.64 -22.73 2.87
N ALA A 79 -9.79 -23.39 2.89
CA ALA A 79 -10.74 -23.31 4.00
C ALA A 79 -10.15 -23.90 5.28
N ALA A 80 -9.54 -25.08 5.22
CA ALA A 80 -8.88 -25.72 6.36
C ALA A 80 -7.73 -24.87 6.92
N LEU A 81 -6.97 -24.24 6.01
CA LEU A 81 -5.92 -23.31 6.34
C LEU A 81 -6.45 -22.07 7.06
N THR A 82 -7.44 -21.39 6.49
CA THR A 82 -8.06 -20.22 7.11
C THR A 82 -8.66 -20.54 8.48
N GLN A 83 -9.30 -21.71 8.62
CA GLN A 83 -9.81 -22.19 9.90
C GLN A 83 -8.69 -22.39 10.92
N THR A 84 -7.51 -22.83 10.49
CA THR A 84 -6.34 -22.97 11.36
C THR A 84 -5.83 -21.61 11.82
N LEU A 85 -5.71 -20.64 10.90
CA LEU A 85 -5.33 -19.25 11.23
C LEU A 85 -6.35 -18.60 12.20
N THR A 86 -7.64 -18.78 11.93
CA THR A 86 -8.74 -18.25 12.77
C THR A 86 -8.73 -18.85 14.17
N ARG A 87 -8.55 -20.17 14.29
CA ARG A 87 -8.43 -20.85 15.59
C ARG A 87 -7.23 -20.36 16.37
N TYR A 88 -6.09 -20.18 15.69
CA TYR A 88 -4.89 -19.63 16.31
C TYR A 88 -5.17 -18.23 16.89
N LEU A 89 -5.74 -17.31 16.10
CA LEU A 89 -6.07 -15.96 16.57
C LEU A 89 -7.06 -15.95 17.74
N THR A 90 -8.10 -16.79 17.66
CA THR A 90 -9.11 -16.89 18.71
C THR A 90 -8.54 -17.44 20.03
N ALA A 91 -7.46 -18.22 19.97
CA ALA A 91 -6.78 -18.75 21.15
C ALA A 91 -5.86 -17.74 21.83
N LEU A 92 -5.55 -16.60 21.18
CA LEU A 92 -4.70 -15.58 21.77
C LEU A 92 -5.44 -14.84 22.89
N PRO A 93 -4.76 -14.51 24.01
CA PRO A 93 -5.33 -13.62 25.01
C PRO A 93 -5.65 -12.25 24.39
N LYS A 94 -6.77 -11.65 24.82
CA LYS A 94 -7.13 -10.30 24.36
C LYS A 94 -6.09 -9.30 24.85
N ALA A 95 -5.78 -8.32 24.00
CA ALA A 95 -4.75 -7.33 24.30
C ALA A 95 -5.07 -6.52 25.58
N ALA A 96 -6.36 -6.22 25.83
CA ALA A 96 -6.82 -5.50 27.02
C ALA A 96 -6.60 -6.28 28.34
N ASP A 97 -6.57 -7.62 28.29
CA ASP A 97 -6.40 -8.45 29.49
C ASP A 97 -4.94 -8.53 29.97
N LEU A 98 -3.98 -8.11 29.13
CA LEU A 98 -2.54 -8.17 29.40
C LEU A 98 -1.95 -6.89 30.01
N VAL A 99 -2.71 -5.78 30.06
CA VAL A 99 -2.22 -4.45 30.47
C VAL A 99 -2.41 -4.18 31.97
N VAL A 100 -2.49 -5.24 32.79
CA VAL A 100 -2.53 -5.06 34.25
C VAL A 100 -1.16 -4.64 34.76
N ALA A 101 -1.07 -3.36 35.14
CA ALA A 101 -0.06 -2.68 35.97
C ALA A 101 1.20 -3.47 36.33
N LEU A 102 2.07 -3.73 35.35
CA LEU A 102 3.47 -4.02 35.64
C LEU A 102 4.19 -2.69 35.84
N GLU A 103 4.23 -2.21 37.09
CA GLU A 103 5.29 -1.32 37.57
C GLU A 103 6.61 -2.11 37.69
N SER A 104 6.99 -2.82 36.63
CA SER A 104 8.12 -3.73 36.65
C SER A 104 9.43 -2.98 36.44
N ARG A 105 10.40 -3.31 37.29
CA ARG A 105 11.81 -2.93 37.13
C ARG A 105 12.33 -3.44 35.78
N CYS A 106 13.20 -2.68 35.13
CA CYS A 106 13.65 -2.98 33.77
C CYS A 106 14.41 -4.32 33.60
N GLY A 107 14.84 -4.95 34.69
CA GLY A 107 15.51 -6.26 34.68
C GLY A 107 14.59 -7.50 34.70
N SER A 108 13.27 -7.36 34.69
CA SER A 108 12.33 -8.50 34.78
C SER A 108 12.17 -9.21 33.42
N PRO A 109 12.23 -10.55 33.34
CA PRO A 109 11.97 -11.31 32.10
C PRO A 109 10.56 -11.09 31.53
N GLU A 110 9.57 -10.82 32.39
CA GLU A 110 8.18 -10.53 32.01
C GLU A 110 8.04 -9.22 31.22
N LEU A 111 9.03 -8.34 31.31
CA LEU A 111 9.06 -7.05 30.62
C LEU A 111 8.97 -7.18 29.11
N LEU A 112 9.59 -8.22 28.55
CA LEU A 112 9.52 -8.49 27.12
C LEU A 112 8.08 -8.77 26.69
N GLY A 113 7.41 -9.69 27.41
CA GLY A 113 6.00 -10.01 27.17
C GLY A 113 5.07 -8.80 27.37
N HIS A 114 5.42 -7.89 28.28
CA HIS A 114 4.70 -6.64 28.48
C HIS A 114 4.91 -5.63 27.34
N ALA A 115 6.15 -5.41 26.90
CA ALA A 115 6.47 -4.54 25.77
C ALA A 115 5.79 -5.04 24.49
N GLU A 116 5.85 -6.36 24.24
CA GLU A 116 5.10 -6.97 23.17
C GLU A 116 3.60 -6.75 23.36
N ALA A 117 3.03 -7.02 24.54
CA ALA A 117 1.60 -6.80 24.79
C ALA A 117 1.17 -5.34 24.56
N LEU A 118 2.02 -4.35 24.91
CA LEU A 118 1.80 -2.96 24.58
C LEU A 118 1.82 -2.74 23.07
N ALA A 119 2.77 -3.33 22.33
CA ALA A 119 2.82 -3.28 20.88
C ALA A 119 1.60 -3.97 20.22
N ARG A 120 1.14 -5.10 20.77
CA ARG A 120 -0.07 -5.85 20.34
C ARG A 120 -1.33 -5.05 20.56
N ALA A 121 -1.45 -4.49 21.75
CA ALA A 121 -2.47 -3.50 22.11
C ALA A 121 -2.21 -2.14 21.47
N GLY A 122 -1.20 -2.05 20.60
CA GLY A 122 -0.46 -0.91 20.06
C GLY A 122 -0.50 0.39 20.83
N ARG A 123 -0.44 0.31 22.15
CA ARG A 123 -0.01 1.41 23.02
C ARG A 123 1.45 1.73 22.72
N THR A 124 1.73 2.19 21.51
CA THR A 124 3.02 2.39 20.88
C THR A 124 3.79 3.44 21.64
N ALA A 125 3.11 4.47 22.15
CA ALA A 125 3.74 5.52 22.94
C ALA A 125 4.24 4.92 24.25
N SER A 126 3.39 4.16 24.94
CA SER A 126 3.78 3.46 26.17
C SER A 126 4.83 2.37 25.93
N CYS A 127 4.78 1.68 24.78
CA CYS A 127 5.78 0.71 24.34
C CYS A 127 7.14 1.37 24.10
N THR A 128 7.15 2.49 23.38
CA THR A 128 8.35 3.29 23.10
C THR A 128 8.91 3.88 24.38
N GLU A 129 8.09 4.52 25.23
CA GLU A 129 8.52 5.06 26.53
C GLU A 129 9.09 3.96 27.44
N LEU A 130 8.48 2.77 27.45
CA LEU A 130 9.00 1.61 28.19
C LEU A 130 10.38 1.21 27.67
N ALA A 131 10.54 1.10 26.35
CA ALA A 131 11.79 0.75 25.73
C ALA A 131 12.87 1.82 25.96
N GLU A 132 12.57 3.11 25.78
CA GLU A 132 13.50 4.22 26.06
C GLU A 132 14.00 4.16 27.50
N ARG A 133 13.08 4.00 28.47
CA ARG A 133 13.44 3.90 29.89
C ARG A 133 14.33 2.69 30.18
N CYS A 134 13.96 1.50 29.69
CA CYS A 134 14.65 0.26 30.05
C CYS A 134 15.90 -0.04 29.24
N THR A 135 16.06 0.58 28.06
CA THR A 135 17.32 0.53 27.31
C THR A 135 18.38 1.46 27.91
N ALA A 136 17.96 2.56 28.53
CA ALA A 136 18.84 3.47 29.27
C ALA A 136 19.29 2.92 30.64
N ASP A 137 18.57 1.95 31.20
CA ASP A 137 18.90 1.33 32.50
C ASP A 137 20.07 0.34 32.35
N SER A 138 21.21 0.65 32.99
CA SER A 138 22.41 -0.17 32.98
C SER A 138 22.24 -1.54 33.65
N ASP A 139 21.27 -1.66 34.55
CA ASP A 139 20.99 -2.92 35.26
C ASP A 139 20.19 -3.90 34.39
N THR A 140 19.65 -3.43 33.26
CA THR A 140 18.95 -4.30 32.30
C THR A 140 19.96 -5.15 31.53
N PRO A 141 19.81 -6.49 31.54
CA PRO A 141 20.70 -7.38 30.79
C PRO A 141 20.82 -6.97 29.32
N ALA A 142 22.02 -6.99 28.75
CA ALA A 142 22.28 -6.50 27.39
C ALA A 142 21.37 -7.14 26.32
N GLN A 143 21.09 -8.44 26.44
CA GLN A 143 20.17 -9.14 25.55
C GLN A 143 18.73 -8.61 25.68
N LEU A 144 18.25 -8.42 26.91
CA LEU A 144 16.91 -7.85 27.16
C LEU A 144 16.82 -6.41 26.65
N ARG A 145 17.87 -5.60 26.83
CA ARG A 145 17.95 -4.25 26.26
C ARG A 145 17.82 -4.27 24.73
N ALA A 146 18.57 -5.14 24.05
CA ALA A 146 18.51 -5.23 22.59
C ALA A 146 17.11 -5.62 22.09
N GLU A 147 16.43 -6.53 22.80
CA GLU A 147 15.07 -6.95 22.48
C GLU A 147 14.04 -5.85 22.70
N LEU A 148 14.10 -5.17 23.85
CA LEU A 148 13.23 -4.03 24.15
C LEU A 148 13.47 -2.87 23.18
N ALA A 149 14.73 -2.62 22.83
CA ALA A 149 15.09 -1.61 21.84
C ALA A 149 14.50 -1.94 20.47
N PHE A 150 14.51 -3.21 20.05
CA PHE A 150 13.91 -3.61 18.78
C PHE A 150 12.38 -3.41 18.75
N ILE A 151 11.70 -3.86 19.81
CA ILE A 151 10.24 -3.71 19.94
C ILE A 151 9.88 -2.22 20.02
N GLY A 152 10.56 -1.47 20.89
CA GLY A 152 10.37 -0.03 21.04
C GLY A 152 10.66 0.76 19.76
N GLY A 153 11.67 0.36 19.00
CA GLY A 153 11.99 0.94 17.70
C GLY A 153 10.87 0.70 16.68
N THR A 154 10.29 -0.50 16.67
CA THR A 154 9.12 -0.84 15.84
C THR A 154 7.88 -0.04 16.26
N CYS A 155 7.66 0.11 17.58
CA CYS A 155 6.61 0.96 18.12
C CYS A 155 6.81 2.42 17.69
N ALA A 156 8.02 2.97 17.84
CA ALA A 156 8.36 4.34 17.49
C ALA A 156 8.21 4.63 15.99
N ASP A 157 8.65 3.71 15.12
CA ASP A 157 8.43 3.79 13.66
C ASP A 157 6.92 3.80 13.35
N THR A 158 6.15 2.97 14.07
CA THR A 158 4.69 2.96 13.94
C THR A 158 4.10 4.33 14.31
N GLU A 159 4.61 5.00 15.34
CA GLU A 159 4.19 6.35 15.72
C GLU A 159 4.63 7.44 14.73
N GLY A 160 5.58 7.14 13.85
CA GLY A 160 6.28 8.14 13.04
C GLY A 160 7.39 8.90 13.78
N ARG A 161 7.76 8.47 14.99
CA ARG A 161 8.93 8.98 15.75
C ARG A 161 10.22 8.36 15.20
N ASN A 162 10.54 8.67 13.95
CA ASN A 162 11.63 8.02 13.20
C ASN A 162 13.02 8.24 13.85
N ASP A 163 13.24 9.39 14.48
CA ASP A 163 14.45 9.69 15.23
C ASP A 163 14.63 8.74 16.43
N VAL A 164 13.57 8.55 17.21
CA VAL A 164 13.54 7.63 18.36
C VAL A 164 13.64 6.19 17.87
N ALA A 165 12.95 5.83 16.78
CA ALA A 165 13.04 4.53 16.16
C ALA A 165 14.48 4.21 15.74
N ALA A 166 15.17 5.16 15.08
CA ALA A 166 16.56 5.01 14.67
C ALA A 166 17.49 4.80 15.88
N VAL A 167 17.31 5.56 16.97
CA VAL A 167 18.10 5.39 18.21
C VAL A 167 17.89 3.99 18.79
N LEU A 168 16.64 3.57 18.94
CA LEU A 168 16.30 2.27 19.51
C LEU A 168 16.78 1.12 18.62
N PHE A 169 16.62 1.22 17.29
CA PHE A 169 17.15 0.20 16.39
C PHE A 169 18.68 0.13 16.37
N ARG A 170 19.39 1.27 16.49
CA ARG A 170 20.86 1.27 16.65
C ARG A 170 21.27 0.55 17.94
N ALA A 171 20.55 0.78 19.04
CA ALA A 171 20.78 0.05 20.29
C ALA A 171 20.46 -1.45 20.15
N ALA A 172 19.43 -1.80 19.39
CA ALA A 172 19.02 -3.19 19.11
C ALA A 172 20.03 -3.97 18.24
N THR A 173 20.85 -3.24 17.47
CA THR A 173 21.84 -3.76 16.52
C THR A 173 23.28 -3.46 16.96
N ASP A 174 23.47 -3.20 18.25
CA ASP A 174 24.79 -2.94 18.83
C ASP A 174 25.75 -4.12 18.57
N PRO A 175 27.01 -3.86 18.15
CA PRO A 175 28.00 -4.91 17.85
C PRO A 175 28.22 -5.92 18.99
N SER A 176 28.03 -5.53 20.25
CA SER A 176 28.16 -6.42 21.40
C SER A 176 27.08 -7.52 21.43
N THR A 177 26.02 -7.39 20.65
CA THR A 177 24.88 -8.32 20.59
C THR A 177 24.88 -9.21 19.35
N VAL A 178 25.93 -9.15 18.52
CA VAL A 178 26.03 -9.87 17.22
C VAL A 178 25.82 -11.39 17.35
N THR A 179 26.21 -11.98 18.47
CA THR A 179 26.07 -13.41 18.74
C THR A 179 24.75 -13.80 19.41
N ALA A 180 23.92 -12.82 19.79
CA ALA A 180 22.65 -13.09 20.44
C ALA A 180 21.62 -13.65 19.45
N PRO A 181 20.75 -14.57 19.88
CA PRO A 181 19.63 -15.04 19.06
C PRO A 181 18.82 -13.87 18.49
N GLY A 182 18.37 -13.99 17.24
CA GLY A 182 17.54 -12.98 16.59
C GLY A 182 18.30 -11.75 16.07
N PHE A 183 19.62 -11.64 16.27
CA PHE A 183 20.40 -10.49 15.82
C PHE A 183 20.24 -10.21 14.33
N ALA A 184 20.33 -11.26 13.49
CA ALA A 184 20.14 -11.14 12.06
C ALA A 184 18.76 -10.55 11.71
N GLY A 185 17.70 -10.98 12.41
CA GLY A 185 16.37 -10.43 12.24
C GLY A 185 16.26 -8.97 12.65
N ARG A 186 16.95 -8.57 13.73
CA ARG A 186 17.01 -7.16 14.17
C ARG A 186 17.73 -6.28 13.14
N VAL A 187 18.86 -6.76 12.61
CA VAL A 187 19.60 -6.09 11.52
C VAL A 187 18.74 -5.95 10.28
N MET A 188 18.01 -7.00 9.88
CA MET A 188 17.11 -6.96 8.72
C MET A 188 15.96 -5.98 8.92
N GLY A 189 15.30 -5.99 10.09
CA GLY A 189 14.24 -5.06 10.43
C GLY A 189 14.72 -3.60 10.40
N PHE A 190 15.89 -3.33 10.98
CA PHE A 190 16.47 -1.99 10.95
C PHE A 190 16.94 -1.58 9.56
N ALA A 191 17.50 -2.50 8.75
CA ALA A 191 17.88 -2.21 7.37
C ALA A 191 16.67 -1.79 6.52
N ARG A 192 15.53 -2.45 6.72
CA ARG A 192 14.26 -2.05 6.09
C ARG A 192 13.82 -0.65 6.52
N PHE A 193 13.92 -0.34 7.81
CA PHE A 193 13.63 1.01 8.31
C PHE A 193 14.57 2.04 7.65
N LEU A 194 15.89 1.81 7.67
CA LEU A 194 16.87 2.71 7.07
C LEU A 194 16.63 2.90 5.57
N SER A 195 16.24 1.85 4.84
CA SER A 195 15.99 1.99 3.40
C SER A 195 14.84 2.95 3.10
N THR A 196 13.89 3.10 4.03
CA THR A 196 12.80 4.07 3.93
C THR A 196 13.11 5.45 4.48
N THR A 197 13.99 5.57 5.48
CA THR A 197 14.16 6.81 6.25
C THR A 197 15.50 7.52 5.99
N GLU A 198 16.59 6.75 5.84
CA GLU A 198 17.95 7.26 5.61
C GLU A 198 18.49 6.89 4.22
N GLY A 199 17.78 6.04 3.48
CA GLY A 199 18.06 5.65 2.10
C GLY A 199 18.88 4.35 1.92
N PRO A 200 19.09 3.93 0.65
CA PRO A 200 19.74 2.67 0.31
C PRO A 200 21.13 2.46 0.91
N ALA A 201 21.96 3.52 0.96
CA ALA A 201 23.34 3.42 1.40
C ALA A 201 23.45 3.03 2.88
N ALA A 202 22.64 3.65 3.74
CA ALA A 202 22.58 3.36 5.17
C ALA A 202 22.12 1.91 5.44
N ALA A 203 21.10 1.45 4.71
CA ALA A 203 20.63 0.08 4.80
C ALA A 203 21.71 -0.95 4.41
N ARG A 204 22.43 -0.71 3.30
CA ARG A 204 23.53 -1.57 2.85
C ARG A 204 24.68 -1.64 3.85
N GLU A 205 25.08 -0.49 4.40
CA GLU A 205 26.13 -0.43 5.43
C GLU A 205 25.76 -1.27 6.64
N LEU A 206 24.51 -1.16 7.11
CA LEU A 206 24.02 -1.94 8.24
C LEU A 206 24.01 -3.45 7.93
N LEU A 207 23.49 -3.86 6.77
CA LEU A 207 23.45 -5.27 6.38
C LEU A 207 24.86 -5.89 6.31
N ALA A 208 25.86 -5.11 5.89
CA ALA A 208 27.25 -5.56 5.84
C ALA A 208 27.86 -5.86 7.23
N ARG A 209 27.25 -5.39 8.32
CA ARG A 209 27.71 -5.65 9.69
C ARG A 209 27.44 -7.09 10.15
N TYR A 210 26.53 -7.81 9.51
CA TYR A 210 26.27 -9.21 9.80
C TYR A 210 26.92 -10.11 8.73
N PRO A 211 28.06 -10.76 9.02
CA PRO A 211 28.73 -11.61 8.03
C PRO A 211 28.02 -12.96 7.80
N GLY A 212 27.01 -13.29 8.62
CA GLY A 212 26.36 -14.60 8.64
C GLY A 212 25.29 -14.82 7.55
N TRP A 213 25.09 -13.90 6.61
CA TRP A 213 24.06 -14.05 5.57
C TRP A 213 24.30 -15.23 4.61
N GLY A 214 25.55 -15.69 4.48
CA GLY A 214 25.94 -16.70 3.48
C GLY A 214 25.94 -16.19 2.02
N VAL A 215 25.61 -14.92 1.82
CA VAL A 215 25.63 -14.20 0.52
C VAL A 215 26.14 -12.77 0.73
N PRO A 216 26.56 -12.05 -0.33
CA PRO A 216 26.90 -10.63 -0.21
C PRO A 216 25.74 -9.80 0.35
N ALA A 217 26.05 -8.80 1.20
CA ALA A 217 25.04 -7.90 1.78
C ALA A 217 24.19 -7.17 0.73
N GLU A 218 24.75 -6.91 -0.45
CA GLU A 218 24.03 -6.34 -1.59
C GLU A 218 22.91 -7.27 -2.08
N THR A 219 23.12 -8.59 -2.07
CA THR A 219 22.08 -9.57 -2.42
C THR A 219 20.94 -9.53 -1.40
N VAL A 220 21.26 -9.38 -0.12
CA VAL A 220 20.26 -9.25 0.96
C VAL A 220 19.46 -7.96 0.79
N TYR A 221 20.15 -6.85 0.53
CA TYR A 221 19.49 -5.56 0.26
C TYR A 221 18.54 -5.64 -0.94
N ARG A 222 19.00 -6.21 -2.06
CA ARG A 222 18.16 -6.38 -3.26
C ARG A 222 16.98 -7.30 -3.00
N ALA A 223 17.15 -8.37 -2.23
CA ALA A 223 16.05 -9.23 -1.82
C ALA A 223 15.01 -8.44 -1.00
N LEU A 224 15.45 -7.59 -0.07
CA LEU A 224 14.54 -6.76 0.72
C LEU A 224 13.74 -5.77 -0.13
N GLU A 225 14.40 -5.04 -1.04
CA GLU A 225 13.72 -4.06 -1.89
C GLU A 225 12.83 -4.72 -2.95
N TYR A 226 13.26 -5.87 -3.48
CA TYR A 226 12.45 -6.68 -4.39
C TYR A 226 11.18 -7.18 -3.71
N LEU A 227 11.30 -7.81 -2.54
CA LEU A 227 10.13 -8.27 -1.78
C LEU A 227 9.26 -7.11 -1.28
N ALA A 228 9.83 -5.92 -1.09
CA ALA A 228 9.03 -4.73 -0.79
C ALA A 228 8.28 -4.17 -2.02
N GLY A 229 8.44 -4.77 -3.21
CA GLY A 229 7.83 -4.32 -4.46
C GLY A 229 8.40 -3.00 -4.98
N ARG A 230 9.56 -2.56 -4.46
CA ARG A 230 10.12 -1.22 -4.69
C ARG A 230 11.04 -1.13 -5.89
N MET A 231 11.52 -2.27 -6.40
CA MET A 231 12.39 -2.28 -7.56
C MET A 231 12.11 -3.48 -8.46
N THR A 232 12.16 -3.24 -9.76
CA THR A 232 12.29 -4.31 -10.75
C THR A 232 13.75 -4.72 -10.83
N LEU A 233 14.05 -5.93 -10.37
CA LEU A 233 15.39 -6.50 -10.51
C LEU A 233 15.59 -7.10 -11.93
N PRO A 234 16.78 -6.93 -12.54
CA PRO A 234 17.18 -7.75 -13.67
C PRO A 234 16.96 -9.24 -13.38
N GLU A 235 16.61 -10.02 -14.41
CA GLU A 235 16.31 -11.45 -14.24
C GLU A 235 17.45 -12.24 -13.56
N SER A 236 18.71 -11.90 -13.88
CA SER A 236 19.90 -12.48 -13.25
C SER A 236 19.98 -12.25 -11.74
N GLU A 237 19.48 -11.13 -11.25
CA GLU A 237 19.51 -10.78 -9.83
C GLU A 237 18.28 -11.30 -9.08
N ARG A 238 17.13 -11.42 -9.77
CA ARG A 238 15.92 -12.04 -9.21
C ARG A 238 16.19 -13.45 -8.72
N GLY A 239 16.95 -14.24 -9.48
CA GLY A 239 17.32 -15.61 -9.08
C GLY A 239 18.11 -15.65 -7.77
N ALA A 240 19.10 -14.76 -7.61
CA ALA A 240 19.93 -14.70 -6.40
C ALA A 240 19.13 -14.20 -5.18
N ALA A 241 18.29 -13.18 -5.37
CA ALA A 241 17.41 -12.67 -4.33
C ALA A 241 16.40 -13.75 -3.87
N ALA A 242 15.73 -14.42 -4.82
CA ALA A 242 14.79 -15.50 -4.52
C ALA A 242 15.47 -16.67 -3.79
N ALA A 243 16.65 -17.09 -4.25
CA ALA A 243 17.41 -18.17 -3.61
C ALA A 243 17.83 -17.83 -2.17
N PHE A 244 18.24 -16.58 -1.90
CA PHE A 244 18.53 -16.12 -0.54
C PHE A 244 17.28 -16.21 0.34
N VAL A 245 16.14 -15.71 -0.16
CA VAL A 245 14.88 -15.74 0.59
C VAL A 245 14.49 -17.18 0.91
N ASP A 246 14.43 -18.06 -0.09
CA ASP A 246 14.06 -19.47 0.09
C ASP A 246 14.98 -20.19 1.10
N ALA A 247 16.29 -19.93 1.07
CA ALA A 247 17.22 -20.49 2.05
C ALA A 247 16.92 -20.03 3.49
N GLN A 248 16.58 -18.75 3.68
CA GLN A 248 16.21 -18.21 4.98
C GLN A 248 14.85 -18.73 5.47
N LEU A 249 13.91 -19.02 4.57
CA LEU A 249 12.61 -19.60 4.93
C LEU A 249 12.74 -21.02 5.48
N VAL A 250 13.62 -21.83 4.90
CA VAL A 250 13.77 -23.25 5.27
C VAL A 250 14.61 -23.44 6.53
N GLY A 251 15.69 -22.66 6.68
CA GLY A 251 16.68 -22.89 7.73
C GLY A 251 17.22 -21.65 8.42
N GLY A 252 16.70 -20.46 8.10
CA GLY A 252 17.17 -19.19 8.64
C GLY A 252 16.74 -18.92 10.08
N ASP A 253 17.36 -17.89 10.65
CA ASP A 253 16.99 -17.33 11.96
C ASP A 253 15.47 -17.02 11.99
N PRO A 254 14.72 -17.44 13.03
CA PRO A 254 13.26 -17.26 13.07
C PRO A 254 12.78 -15.83 12.85
N ARG A 255 13.55 -14.81 13.28
CA ARG A 255 13.17 -13.41 13.08
C ARG A 255 13.50 -12.92 11.68
N VAL A 256 14.60 -13.39 11.08
CA VAL A 256 14.84 -13.17 9.64
C VAL A 256 13.69 -13.78 8.85
N ARG A 257 13.28 -14.99 9.22
CA ARG A 257 12.16 -15.69 8.61
C ARG A 257 10.85 -14.91 8.73
N ASP A 258 10.52 -14.43 9.93
CA ASP A 258 9.33 -13.59 10.18
C ASP A 258 9.33 -12.33 9.30
N GLN A 259 10.47 -11.61 9.24
CA GLN A 259 10.58 -10.42 8.40
C GLN A 259 10.45 -10.74 6.91
N LEU A 260 11.11 -11.81 6.44
CA LEU A 260 11.02 -12.24 5.06
C LEU A 260 9.61 -12.76 4.73
N PHE A 261 8.94 -13.50 5.61
CA PHE A 261 7.55 -13.91 5.42
C PHE A 261 6.64 -12.71 5.25
N ARG A 262 6.80 -11.69 6.09
CA ARG A 262 6.02 -10.46 5.99
C ARG A 262 6.21 -9.78 4.64
N LEU A 263 7.46 -9.63 4.21
CA LEU A 263 7.78 -9.00 2.92
C LEU A 263 7.33 -9.86 1.73
N GLN A 264 7.52 -11.16 1.82
CA GLN A 264 7.23 -12.09 0.74
C GLN A 264 5.73 -12.34 0.59
N ALA A 265 4.97 -12.34 1.67
CA ALA A 265 3.51 -12.41 1.58
C ALA A 265 2.91 -11.11 1.00
N ILE A 266 3.55 -9.95 1.22
CA ILE A 266 3.22 -8.71 0.49
C ILE A 266 3.59 -8.85 -0.99
N TYR A 267 4.82 -9.27 -1.29
CA TYR A 267 5.33 -9.45 -2.65
C TYR A 267 4.48 -10.43 -3.48
N TRP A 268 4.15 -11.58 -2.92
CA TRP A 268 3.39 -12.65 -3.58
C TRP A 268 1.92 -12.34 -3.72
N ALA A 269 1.36 -11.53 -2.82
CA ALA A 269 0.04 -10.96 -3.06
C ALA A 269 0.06 -10.19 -4.39
N ASP A 270 1.13 -9.47 -4.71
CA ASP A 270 1.24 -8.72 -5.97
C ASP A 270 1.54 -9.61 -7.20
N HIS A 271 1.99 -10.86 -7.04
CA HIS A 271 2.50 -11.71 -8.13
C HIS A 271 1.73 -13.03 -8.32
N GLU A 272 0.48 -13.11 -7.89
CA GLU A 272 -0.38 -14.31 -8.06
C GLU A 272 0.13 -15.59 -7.34
N GLU A 273 1.22 -15.50 -6.57
CA GLU A 273 1.82 -16.61 -5.79
C GLU A 273 1.25 -16.69 -4.35
N TRP A 274 0.06 -16.12 -4.10
CA TRP A 274 -0.57 -15.99 -2.78
C TRP A 274 -0.84 -17.33 -2.06
N GLN A 275 -1.00 -18.44 -2.79
CA GLN A 275 -1.18 -19.79 -2.22
C GLN A 275 0.04 -20.20 -1.40
N ARG A 276 1.22 -19.95 -1.96
CA ARG A 276 2.50 -20.23 -1.32
C ARG A 276 2.64 -19.39 -0.06
N ALA A 277 2.22 -18.12 -0.10
CA ALA A 277 2.20 -17.23 1.06
C ALA A 277 1.35 -17.81 2.21
N LEU A 278 0.10 -18.20 1.93
CA LEU A 278 -0.81 -18.73 2.94
C LEU A 278 -0.28 -20.03 3.56
N LEU A 279 0.22 -20.97 2.76
CA LEU A 279 0.81 -22.22 3.26
C LEU A 279 2.01 -21.98 4.16
N LEU A 280 2.88 -21.05 3.76
CA LEU A 280 4.07 -20.73 4.54
C LEU A 280 3.70 -20.09 5.87
N ILE A 281 2.71 -19.19 5.90
CA ILE A 281 2.18 -18.64 7.15
C ILE A 281 1.62 -19.78 8.03
N ALA A 282 0.80 -20.68 7.46
CA ALA A 282 0.22 -21.81 8.19
C ALA A 282 1.25 -22.68 8.90
N ASN A 283 2.27 -23.08 8.14
CA ASN A 283 3.25 -24.06 8.56
C ASN A 283 4.23 -23.48 9.59
N ASN A 284 4.18 -22.17 9.82
CA ASN A 284 5.10 -21.45 10.71
C ASN A 284 4.35 -20.61 11.77
N LEU A 285 3.06 -20.87 12.04
CA LEU A 285 2.28 -20.07 13.01
C LEU A 285 2.91 -19.96 14.40
N ASP A 286 3.57 -21.02 14.87
CA ASP A 286 4.25 -21.02 16.17
C ASP A 286 5.51 -20.13 16.21
N ALA A 287 6.05 -19.77 15.03
CA ALA A 287 7.24 -18.97 14.87
C ALA A 287 6.96 -17.52 14.44
N ILE A 288 5.71 -17.20 14.11
CA ILE A 288 5.30 -15.88 13.61
C ILE A 288 4.53 -15.16 14.72
N ASP A 289 4.93 -13.93 15.02
CA ASP A 289 4.18 -13.11 15.99
C ASP A 289 2.84 -12.68 15.36
N PRO A 290 1.69 -13.00 15.98
CA PRO A 290 0.36 -12.60 15.51
C PRO A 290 0.19 -11.10 15.26
N THR A 291 1.04 -10.28 15.85
CA THR A 291 0.88 -8.83 15.84
C THR A 291 1.83 -8.11 14.90
N THR A 292 2.77 -8.83 14.27
CA THR A 292 3.81 -8.24 13.41
C THR A 292 3.43 -8.16 11.93
N GLY A 293 2.18 -8.46 11.56
CA GLY A 293 1.62 -8.07 10.26
C GLY A 293 1.45 -9.17 9.21
N TRP A 294 1.64 -10.45 9.57
CA TRP A 294 1.27 -11.55 8.65
C TRP A 294 -0.24 -11.60 8.39
N ILE A 295 -1.07 -11.19 9.37
CA ILE A 295 -2.54 -11.19 9.22
C ILE A 295 -2.95 -10.34 8.04
N GLY A 296 -2.33 -9.15 7.89
CA GLY A 296 -2.58 -8.30 6.74
C GLY A 296 -2.19 -8.94 5.43
N ALA A 297 -1.06 -9.66 5.42
CA ALA A 297 -0.62 -10.38 4.25
C ALA A 297 -1.50 -11.60 3.92
N ALA A 298 -1.95 -12.35 4.92
CA ALA A 298 -2.88 -13.47 4.76
C ALA A 298 -4.27 -12.99 4.31
N TYR A 299 -4.78 -11.91 4.90
CA TYR A 299 -6.02 -11.27 4.45
C TYR A 299 -5.90 -10.80 3.01
N ASN A 300 -4.84 -10.07 2.66
CA ASN A 300 -4.58 -9.62 1.29
C ASN A 300 -4.45 -10.82 0.33
N SER A 301 -3.80 -11.90 0.75
CA SER A 301 -3.68 -13.13 -0.04
C SER A 301 -5.04 -13.79 -0.29
N LEU A 302 -5.93 -13.83 0.69
CA LEU A 302 -7.31 -14.31 0.52
C LEU A 302 -8.13 -13.36 -0.36
N TYR A 303 -7.95 -12.06 -0.16
CA TYR A 303 -8.63 -11.02 -0.91
C TYR A 303 -8.34 -11.07 -2.41
N ARG A 304 -7.08 -11.20 -2.79
CA ARG A 304 -6.62 -11.17 -4.18
C ARG A 304 -7.01 -12.40 -5.00
N GLN A 305 -7.60 -13.40 -4.37
CA GLN A 305 -8.24 -14.52 -5.06
C GLN A 305 -9.62 -14.17 -5.63
N GLY A 306 -10.14 -13.02 -5.23
CA GLY A 306 -11.44 -12.52 -5.65
C GLY A 306 -12.58 -13.04 -4.79
N PRO A 307 -13.83 -12.86 -5.27
CA PRO A 307 -15.03 -12.98 -4.46
C PRO A 307 -15.24 -14.35 -3.80
N SER A 308 -14.71 -15.43 -4.39
CA SER A 308 -14.84 -16.80 -3.86
C SER A 308 -14.18 -17.00 -2.49
N ASN A 309 -13.27 -16.10 -2.09
CA ASN A 309 -12.53 -16.19 -0.83
C ASN A 309 -12.80 -15.02 0.12
N PHE A 310 -13.73 -14.13 -0.21
CA PHE A 310 -14.08 -13.01 0.66
C PHE A 310 -14.62 -13.47 2.01
N ASP A 311 -15.38 -14.57 2.06
CA ASP A 311 -15.86 -15.13 3.33
C ASP A 311 -14.72 -15.55 4.25
N LEU A 312 -13.71 -16.24 3.71
CA LEU A 312 -12.51 -16.62 4.46
C LEU A 312 -11.71 -15.40 4.93
N ALA A 313 -11.53 -14.39 4.07
CA ALA A 313 -10.89 -13.14 4.44
C ALA A 313 -11.65 -12.41 5.55
N ARG A 314 -12.99 -12.37 5.49
CA ARG A 314 -13.85 -11.79 6.54
C ARG A 314 -13.68 -12.52 7.87
N GLU A 315 -13.66 -13.85 7.86
CA GLU A 315 -13.46 -14.66 9.07
C GLU A 315 -12.11 -14.36 9.73
N LEU A 316 -11.03 -14.35 8.93
CA LEU A 316 -9.69 -14.02 9.41
C LEU A 316 -9.65 -12.61 10.03
N TYR A 317 -10.26 -11.63 9.36
CA TYR A 317 -10.26 -10.26 9.87
C TYR A 317 -11.10 -10.10 11.13
N ARG A 318 -12.28 -10.75 11.23
CA ARG A 318 -13.08 -10.74 12.45
C ARG A 318 -12.35 -11.39 13.62
N ALA A 319 -11.60 -12.46 13.37
CA ALA A 319 -10.80 -13.12 14.40
C ALA A 319 -9.63 -12.23 14.86
N TYR A 320 -9.08 -11.42 13.95
CA TYR A 320 -8.03 -10.47 14.27
C TYR A 320 -8.53 -9.26 15.06
N LEU A 321 -9.72 -8.74 14.73
CA LEU A 321 -10.21 -7.45 15.21
C LEU A 321 -10.10 -7.24 16.73
N PRO A 322 -10.42 -8.20 17.62
CA PRO A 322 -10.26 -8.02 19.07
C PRO A 322 -8.81 -7.81 19.54
N HIS A 323 -7.84 -8.12 18.67
CA HIS A 323 -6.40 -7.98 18.89
C HIS A 323 -5.79 -6.85 18.06
N ALA A 324 -6.58 -6.23 17.16
CA ALA A 324 -6.12 -5.11 16.37
C ALA A 324 -6.02 -3.85 17.24
N HIS A 325 -4.82 -3.28 17.30
CA HIS A 325 -4.65 -1.94 17.82
C HIS A 325 -5.31 -0.88 16.91
N PRO A 326 -5.69 0.29 17.46
CA PRO A 326 -5.83 1.50 16.69
C PRO A 326 -4.80 1.67 15.52
N GLN A 327 -3.53 1.86 15.80
CA GLN A 327 -2.50 1.94 14.76
C GLN A 327 -2.14 0.60 14.07
N ALA A 328 -2.92 -0.47 14.27
CA ALA A 328 -2.67 -1.74 13.59
C ALA A 328 -2.85 -1.63 12.08
N TRP A 329 -2.43 -2.69 11.40
CA TRP A 329 -2.80 -2.87 10.01
C TRP A 329 -4.33 -2.95 9.90
N VAL A 330 -4.92 -2.02 9.16
CA VAL A 330 -6.31 -2.05 8.76
C VAL A 330 -6.36 -2.18 7.23
N PRO A 331 -7.26 -3.01 6.67
CA PRO A 331 -7.37 -3.14 5.23
C PRO A 331 -7.88 -1.83 4.64
N THR A 332 -7.00 -1.06 4.01
CA THR A 332 -7.40 0.05 3.13
C THR A 332 -7.63 -0.49 1.75
N GLN A 333 -8.70 -0.06 1.08
CA GLN A 333 -9.07 -0.46 -0.29
C GLN A 333 -9.43 -1.95 -0.48
N PHE A 334 -8.99 -2.86 0.39
CA PHE A 334 -9.29 -4.29 0.32
C PHE A 334 -10.61 -4.65 1.01
N ASN A 335 -11.72 -4.08 0.55
CA ASN A 335 -13.04 -4.33 1.17
C ASN A 335 -13.62 -5.66 0.70
N THR A 336 -13.80 -6.60 1.61
CA THR A 336 -14.45 -7.89 1.30
C THR A 336 -15.95 -7.75 1.13
N TYR A 337 -16.57 -6.70 1.66
CA TYR A 337 -17.95 -6.33 1.33
C TYR A 337 -17.95 -5.20 0.31
N ASP A 338 -18.99 -5.14 -0.52
CA ASP A 338 -19.32 -3.90 -1.22
C ASP A 338 -20.14 -2.95 -0.32
N TYR A 339 -20.28 -1.68 -0.69
CA TYR A 339 -20.97 -0.69 0.14
C TYR A 339 -22.46 -1.01 0.26
N SER A 340 -23.08 -1.53 -0.79
CA SER A 340 -24.45 -2.06 -0.74
C SER A 340 -24.64 -3.13 0.35
N GLN A 341 -23.74 -4.12 0.44
CA GLN A 341 -23.74 -5.17 1.45
C GLN A 341 -23.49 -4.62 2.85
N LEU A 342 -22.60 -3.61 2.99
CA LEU A 342 -22.39 -2.95 4.27
C LEU A 342 -23.66 -2.29 4.79
N TYR A 343 -24.35 -1.50 3.95
CA TYR A 343 -25.55 -0.77 4.33
C TYR A 343 -26.76 -1.69 4.56
N ARG A 344 -26.88 -2.80 3.83
CA ARG A 344 -28.03 -3.72 4.00
C ARG A 344 -27.83 -4.77 5.08
N ASP A 345 -26.61 -5.27 5.24
CA ASP A 345 -26.36 -6.51 5.98
C ASP A 345 -25.28 -6.29 7.06
N ALA A 346 -24.01 -6.22 6.67
CA ALA A 346 -22.88 -6.38 7.59
C ALA A 346 -22.79 -5.27 8.66
N CYS A 347 -23.26 -4.06 8.32
CA CYS A 347 -23.20 -2.89 9.19
C CYS A 347 -24.52 -2.10 9.22
N ALA A 348 -25.65 -2.71 8.87
CA ALA A 348 -26.94 -2.03 8.76
C ALA A 348 -27.35 -1.28 10.04
N GLY A 349 -27.02 -1.85 11.22
CA GLY A 349 -27.28 -1.23 12.53
C GLY A 349 -26.30 -0.12 12.94
N SER A 350 -25.20 0.04 12.20
CA SER A 350 -24.12 0.98 12.48
C SER A 350 -23.94 2.03 11.39
N LEU A 351 -24.81 2.06 10.38
CA LEU A 351 -24.81 3.03 9.27
C LEU A 351 -26.15 3.75 9.22
N LEU A 352 -26.17 4.98 8.69
CA LEU A 352 -27.40 5.75 8.58
C LEU A 352 -28.37 5.10 7.59
N GLN A 353 -29.66 5.25 7.87
CA GLN A 353 -30.74 4.71 7.04
C GLN A 353 -31.86 5.75 6.86
N GLY A 354 -32.70 5.54 5.85
CA GLY A 354 -33.95 6.29 5.66
C GLY A 354 -33.78 7.81 5.71
N GLN A 355 -34.54 8.47 6.59
CA GLN A 355 -34.55 9.93 6.72
C GLN A 355 -33.20 10.49 7.24
N GLU A 356 -32.49 9.74 8.07
CA GLU A 356 -31.20 10.18 8.63
C GLU A 356 -30.14 10.23 7.53
N LEU A 357 -30.10 9.21 6.68
CA LEU A 357 -29.21 9.16 5.52
C LEU A 357 -29.53 10.28 4.51
N ALA A 358 -30.81 10.57 4.27
CA ALA A 358 -31.22 11.70 3.43
C ALA A 358 -30.75 13.05 3.99
N ARG A 359 -30.81 13.26 5.32
CA ARG A 359 -30.27 14.46 5.98
C ARG A 359 -28.76 14.54 5.83
N TYR A 360 -28.05 13.43 6.04
CA TYR A 360 -26.61 13.33 5.82
C TYR A 360 -26.21 13.76 4.40
N HIS A 361 -26.87 13.23 3.37
CA HIS A 361 -26.58 13.62 1.98
C HIS A 361 -26.85 15.10 1.72
N SER A 362 -27.88 15.68 2.34
CA SER A 362 -28.11 17.13 2.28
C SER A 362 -26.96 17.93 2.91
N PHE A 363 -26.42 17.50 4.05
CA PHE A 363 -25.29 18.19 4.69
C PHE A 363 -24.04 18.14 3.81
N VAL A 364 -23.76 16.97 3.24
CA VAL A 364 -22.66 16.77 2.30
C VAL A 364 -22.83 17.65 1.06
N SER A 365 -24.02 17.71 0.48
CA SER A 365 -24.31 18.56 -0.68
C SER A 365 -24.15 20.05 -0.38
N ASP A 366 -24.64 20.52 0.77
CA ASP A 366 -24.46 21.91 1.22
C ASP A 366 -22.98 22.25 1.40
N TRP A 367 -22.19 21.33 1.97
CA TRP A 367 -20.74 21.52 2.10
C TRP A 367 -20.03 21.54 0.75
N ARG A 368 -20.30 20.57 -0.13
CA ARG A 368 -19.68 20.47 -1.48
C ARG A 368 -19.88 21.73 -2.32
N SER A 369 -21.07 22.31 -2.24
CA SER A 369 -21.42 23.55 -2.95
C SER A 369 -20.89 24.83 -2.30
N GLY A 370 -20.34 24.73 -1.08
CA GLY A 370 -19.95 25.88 -0.27
C GLY A 370 -21.11 26.61 0.40
N ALA A 371 -22.33 26.07 0.34
CA ALA A 371 -23.50 26.61 1.04
C ALA A 371 -23.40 26.46 2.57
N ALA A 372 -22.62 25.49 3.05
CA ALA A 372 -22.26 25.33 4.45
C ALA A 372 -20.74 25.34 4.64
N SER A 373 -20.26 26.03 5.68
CA SER A 373 -18.86 25.97 6.10
C SER A 373 -18.54 24.64 6.78
N THR A 374 -17.27 24.25 6.83
CA THR A 374 -16.80 23.07 7.58
C THR A 374 -17.30 23.06 9.03
N ALA A 375 -17.24 24.21 9.73
CA ALA A 375 -17.71 24.32 11.11
C ALA A 375 -19.24 24.11 11.25
N ALA A 376 -20.03 24.64 10.30
CA ALA A 376 -21.47 24.41 10.28
C ALA A 376 -21.80 22.93 10.00
N THR A 377 -21.04 22.28 9.11
CA THR A 377 -21.19 20.85 8.83
C THR A 377 -20.85 19.99 10.05
N ILE A 378 -19.77 20.30 10.78
CA ILE A 378 -19.44 19.63 12.06
C ILE A 378 -20.60 19.73 13.04
N ALA A 379 -21.14 20.93 13.27
CA ALA A 379 -22.25 21.14 14.20
C ALA A 379 -23.51 20.35 13.80
N ARG A 380 -23.86 20.32 12.51
CA ARG A 380 -25.01 19.56 11.99
C ARG A 380 -24.79 18.05 12.10
N ALA A 381 -23.59 17.58 11.78
CA ALA A 381 -23.23 16.17 11.87
C ALA A 381 -23.21 15.68 13.33
N GLN A 382 -22.66 16.47 14.26
CA GLN A 382 -22.69 16.17 15.69
C GLN A 382 -24.12 16.11 16.23
N ALA A 383 -24.97 17.09 15.88
CA ALA A 383 -26.36 17.08 16.32
C ALA A 383 -27.15 15.87 15.78
N LEU A 384 -26.83 15.39 14.56
CA LEU A 384 -27.40 14.15 14.04
C LEU A 384 -26.84 12.93 14.78
N LEU A 385 -25.54 12.91 15.11
CA LEU A 385 -24.92 11.82 15.84
C LEU A 385 -25.52 11.67 17.25
N ASP A 386 -25.79 12.79 17.93
CA ASP A 386 -26.42 12.81 19.24
C ASP A 386 -27.86 12.24 19.20
N GLN A 387 -28.56 12.37 18.07
CA GLN A 387 -29.92 11.85 17.86
C GLN A 387 -29.93 10.38 17.44
N SER A 388 -29.03 10.01 16.52
CA SER A 388 -28.98 8.69 15.88
C SER A 388 -28.14 7.69 16.65
N GLY A 389 -27.27 8.14 17.55
CA GLY A 389 -26.23 7.33 18.19
C GLY A 389 -25.04 7.08 17.25
N THR A 390 -24.16 6.16 17.64
CA THR A 390 -22.94 5.83 16.89
C THR A 390 -23.27 5.32 15.48
N ARG A 391 -22.78 6.04 14.45
CA ARG A 391 -22.96 5.72 13.02
C ARG A 391 -21.66 5.93 12.26
N ALA A 392 -21.15 4.90 11.57
CA ALA A 392 -19.80 4.88 11.02
C ALA A 392 -19.60 5.87 9.87
N ASP A 393 -20.59 6.00 8.98
CA ASP A 393 -20.65 6.99 7.90
C ASP A 393 -20.64 8.43 8.45
N LEU A 394 -21.47 8.72 9.46
CA LEU A 394 -21.54 10.03 10.10
C LEU A 394 -20.27 10.40 10.86
N LEU A 395 -19.69 9.44 11.60
CA LEU A 395 -18.41 9.59 12.29
C LEU A 395 -17.25 9.78 11.32
N THR A 396 -17.28 9.12 10.16
CA THR A 396 -16.29 9.33 9.10
C THR A 396 -16.40 10.74 8.52
N LEU A 397 -17.62 11.25 8.28
CA LEU A 397 -17.83 12.65 7.90
C LEU A 397 -17.27 13.62 8.95
N LEU A 398 -17.59 13.41 10.23
CA LEU A 398 -17.03 14.22 11.32
C LEU A 398 -15.50 14.18 11.30
N GLY A 399 -14.91 12.99 11.16
CA GLY A 399 -13.47 12.81 11.04
C GLY A 399 -12.85 13.66 9.94
N SER A 400 -13.43 13.61 8.73
CA SER A 400 -12.94 14.41 7.59
C SER A 400 -13.14 15.92 7.79
N MET A 401 -14.24 16.33 8.41
CA MET A 401 -14.47 17.75 8.68
C MET A 401 -13.49 18.28 9.75
N HIS A 402 -13.19 17.51 10.78
CA HIS A 402 -12.16 17.85 11.77
C HIS A 402 -10.77 17.92 11.13
N GLU A 403 -10.45 16.99 10.22
CA GLU A 403 -9.21 17.02 9.46
C GLU A 403 -9.08 18.31 8.62
N LEU A 404 -10.15 18.71 7.93
CA LEU A 404 -10.20 19.99 7.20
C LEU A 404 -10.09 21.20 8.13
N ALA A 405 -10.60 21.11 9.36
CA ALA A 405 -10.49 22.15 10.37
C ALA A 405 -9.12 22.21 11.06
N GLY A 406 -8.23 21.23 10.84
CA GLY A 406 -6.93 21.14 11.47
C GLY A 406 -6.93 20.47 12.86
N ASP A 407 -8.03 19.83 13.25
CA ASP A 407 -8.18 19.13 14.53
C ASP A 407 -7.92 17.62 14.35
N ASP A 408 -6.64 17.26 14.23
CA ASP A 408 -6.20 15.88 13.95
C ASP A 408 -6.57 14.91 15.09
N ASP A 409 -6.65 15.38 16.34
CA ASP A 409 -7.03 14.55 17.49
C ASP A 409 -8.51 14.16 17.45
N ALA A 410 -9.40 15.14 17.24
CA ALA A 410 -10.83 14.87 17.07
C ALA A 410 -11.07 14.03 15.82
N ALA A 411 -10.36 14.30 14.72
CA ALA A 411 -10.45 13.52 13.49
C ALA A 411 -10.13 12.05 13.74
N ARG A 412 -8.96 11.78 14.35
CA ARG A 412 -8.52 10.42 14.72
C ARG A 412 -9.52 9.73 15.62
N GLN A 413 -10.03 10.42 16.64
CA GLN A 413 -11.03 9.85 17.55
C GLN A 413 -12.31 9.46 16.80
N ALA A 414 -12.82 10.34 15.94
CA ALA A 414 -14.04 10.06 15.16
C ALA A 414 -13.86 8.86 14.22
N TYR A 415 -12.73 8.78 13.50
CA TYR A 415 -12.46 7.62 12.65
C TYR A 415 -12.28 6.32 13.44
N TRP A 416 -11.70 6.36 14.65
CA TRP A 416 -11.65 5.19 15.53
C TRP A 416 -13.02 4.71 15.99
N GLN A 417 -13.89 5.66 16.34
CA GLN A 417 -15.26 5.33 16.69
C GLN A 417 -16.03 4.76 15.48
N ALA A 418 -15.78 5.29 14.27
CA ALA A 418 -16.36 4.77 13.04
C ALA A 418 -15.92 3.32 12.77
N HIS A 419 -14.62 3.04 12.89
CA HIS A 419 -14.07 1.68 12.78
C HIS A 419 -14.68 0.74 13.83
N GLY A 420 -14.78 1.18 15.09
CA GLY A 420 -15.41 0.40 16.14
C GLY A 420 -16.89 0.10 15.86
N ALA A 421 -17.61 1.01 15.19
CA ALA A 421 -19.01 0.84 14.82
C ALA A 421 -19.20 -0.10 13.62
N CYS A 422 -18.35 0.01 12.60
CA CYS A 422 -18.32 -0.86 11.44
C CYS A 422 -16.86 -1.11 11.00
N PRO A 423 -16.26 -2.24 11.42
CA PRO A 423 -14.86 -2.56 11.11
C PRO A 423 -14.57 -2.76 9.62
N PHE A 424 -15.60 -2.98 8.81
CA PHE A 424 -15.48 -3.14 7.35
C PHE A 424 -15.74 -1.82 6.59
N TYR A 425 -15.94 -0.71 7.31
CA TYR A 425 -16.13 0.61 6.71
C TYR A 425 -14.77 1.23 6.38
N ASN A 426 -14.18 0.81 5.27
CA ASN A 426 -12.81 1.16 4.87
C ASN A 426 -12.54 2.68 4.78
N ARG A 427 -13.55 3.52 4.53
CA ARG A 427 -13.39 4.99 4.59
C ARG A 427 -12.86 5.49 5.94
N ALA A 428 -13.24 4.84 7.05
CA ALA A 428 -12.70 5.17 8.37
C ALA A 428 -11.20 4.81 8.45
N HIS A 429 -10.79 3.70 7.83
CA HIS A 429 -9.39 3.28 7.74
C HIS A 429 -8.56 4.28 6.94
N ASP A 430 -9.04 4.69 5.77
CA ASP A 430 -8.38 5.71 4.94
C ASP A 430 -8.20 7.02 5.70
N GLY A 431 -9.23 7.45 6.45
CA GLY A 431 -9.17 8.62 7.32
C GLY A 431 -8.10 8.52 8.41
N LEU A 432 -8.00 7.37 9.08
CA LEU A 432 -6.94 7.11 10.07
C LEU A 432 -5.55 7.16 9.46
N TYR A 433 -5.37 6.59 8.27
CA TYR A 433 -4.11 6.70 7.54
C TYR A 433 -3.80 8.14 7.14
N SER A 434 -4.81 8.93 6.74
CA SER A 434 -4.64 10.34 6.44
C SER A 434 -4.12 11.13 7.64
N VAL A 435 -4.79 11.01 8.79
CA VAL A 435 -4.39 11.71 10.03
C VAL A 435 -2.99 11.28 10.47
N ARG A 436 -2.66 9.98 10.37
CA ARG A 436 -1.31 9.48 10.69
C ARG A 436 -0.24 10.10 9.79
N ARG A 437 -0.49 10.24 8.48
CA ARG A 437 0.42 10.94 7.57
C ARG A 437 0.61 12.39 8.00
N ARG A 438 -0.47 13.12 8.28
CA ARG A 438 -0.41 14.51 8.73
C ARG A 438 0.37 14.68 10.03
N THR A 439 0.13 13.82 11.02
CA THR A 439 0.87 13.82 12.29
C THR A 439 2.36 13.58 12.07
N ARG A 440 2.73 12.64 11.20
CA ARG A 440 4.12 12.39 10.82
C ARG A 440 4.74 13.61 10.12
N SER A 441 4.05 14.18 9.14
CA SER A 441 4.49 15.40 8.43
C SER A 441 4.64 16.59 9.38
N ALA A 442 3.80 16.68 10.41
CA ALA A 442 3.88 17.72 11.45
C ALA A 442 5.18 17.65 12.27
N GLN A 443 5.80 16.48 12.37
CA GLN A 443 7.01 16.21 13.14
C GLN A 443 8.29 16.29 12.29
N LEU A 444 8.18 16.52 10.97
CA LEU A 444 9.36 16.63 10.11
C LEU A 444 10.23 17.84 10.50
N PRO A 445 11.55 17.67 10.65
CA PRO A 445 12.45 18.74 11.10
C PRO A 445 12.52 19.90 10.09
N ASP A 446 12.30 19.64 8.81
CA ASP A 446 12.32 20.61 7.71
C ASP A 446 10.92 21.12 7.32
N ARG A 447 9.87 20.78 8.08
CA ARG A 447 8.48 21.17 7.79
C ARG A 447 8.32 22.67 7.50
N ALA A 448 8.93 23.52 8.33
CA ALA A 448 8.83 24.97 8.17
C ALA A 448 9.44 25.44 6.83
N GLN A 449 10.56 24.84 6.42
CA GLN A 449 11.20 25.11 5.14
C GLN A 449 10.33 24.66 3.97
N GLN A 450 9.73 23.47 4.05
CA GLN A 450 8.86 22.93 3.01
C GLN A 450 7.56 23.75 2.87
N LEU A 451 6.96 24.21 3.97
CA LEU A 451 5.81 25.14 3.93
C LEU A 451 6.18 26.50 3.31
N ALA A 452 7.37 27.02 3.60
CA ALA A 452 7.86 28.24 2.96
C ALA A 452 8.10 28.03 1.44
N GLN A 453 8.56 26.84 1.05
CA GLN A 453 8.72 26.46 -0.36
C GLN A 453 7.37 26.38 -1.07
N LEU A 454 6.36 25.76 -0.45
CA LEU A 454 4.99 25.77 -0.96
C LEU A 454 4.51 27.20 -1.22
N ALA A 455 4.66 28.08 -0.23
CA ALA A 455 4.22 29.47 -0.36
C ALA A 455 4.93 30.20 -1.53
N ARG A 456 6.24 30.02 -1.66
CA ARG A 456 7.02 30.58 -2.79
C ARG A 456 6.58 30.02 -4.13
N ALA A 457 6.41 28.71 -4.23
CA ALA A 457 6.02 28.04 -5.47
C ALA A 457 4.61 28.45 -5.92
N VAL A 458 3.65 28.53 -5.00
CA VAL A 458 2.31 29.02 -5.29
C VAL A 458 2.34 30.49 -5.73
N ALA A 459 3.10 31.35 -5.04
CA ALA A 459 3.21 32.76 -5.41
C ALA A 459 3.90 32.98 -6.78
N ALA A 460 4.86 32.13 -7.14
CA ALA A 460 5.58 32.19 -8.41
C ALA A 460 4.79 31.58 -9.59
N THR A 461 3.73 30.82 -9.32
CA THR A 461 2.95 30.15 -10.36
C THR A 461 1.73 31.00 -10.74
N ALA A 462 1.63 31.37 -12.01
CA ALA A 462 0.44 32.02 -12.54
C ALA A 462 -0.67 30.99 -12.77
N PHE A 463 -1.71 31.01 -11.94
CA PHE A 463 -2.90 30.17 -12.14
C PHE A 463 -3.95 30.91 -12.98
N PRO A 464 -4.61 30.22 -13.92
CA PRO A 464 -5.72 30.79 -14.66
C PRO A 464 -6.94 31.00 -13.75
N GLY A 465 -7.81 31.96 -14.08
CA GLY A 465 -9.04 32.22 -13.33
C GLY A 465 -10.02 31.03 -13.34
N GLU A 466 -9.89 30.20 -14.37
CA GLU A 466 -10.63 28.96 -14.60
C GLU A 466 -10.34 27.88 -13.55
N LEU A 467 -9.30 28.00 -12.73
CA LEU A 467 -8.97 27.01 -11.70
C LEU A 467 -10.17 26.68 -10.81
N ALA A 468 -10.93 27.69 -10.39
CA ALA A 468 -12.11 27.50 -9.54
C ALA A 468 -13.28 26.79 -10.24
N SER A 469 -13.36 26.89 -11.58
CA SER A 469 -14.35 26.15 -12.38
C SER A 469 -13.87 24.74 -12.74
N TYR A 470 -12.56 24.58 -12.90
CA TYR A 470 -11.93 23.30 -13.22
C TYR A 470 -11.97 22.36 -12.02
N VAL A 471 -11.66 22.86 -10.81
CA VAL A 471 -11.75 22.11 -9.55
C VAL A 471 -13.12 22.34 -8.92
N GLN A 472 -14.03 21.38 -9.06
CA GLN A 472 -15.48 21.57 -8.82
C GLN A 472 -15.85 22.02 -7.40
N ASN A 473 -15.13 21.54 -6.39
CA ASN A 473 -15.38 21.83 -4.97
C ASN A 473 -14.27 22.70 -4.35
N PHE A 474 -13.55 23.49 -5.15
CA PHE A 474 -12.42 24.30 -4.68
C PHE A 474 -12.81 25.34 -3.62
N SER A 475 -13.96 25.99 -3.77
CA SER A 475 -14.45 27.02 -2.86
C SER A 475 -14.87 26.48 -1.49
N ALA A 476 -15.22 25.20 -1.41
CA ALA A 476 -15.58 24.54 -0.15
C ALA A 476 -14.35 24.28 0.75
N LEU A 477 -13.14 24.33 0.18
CA LEU A 477 -11.91 24.10 0.93
C LEU A 477 -11.51 25.34 1.74
N PRO A 478 -11.02 25.17 2.98
CA PRO A 478 -10.33 26.22 3.72
C PRO A 478 -9.14 26.79 2.92
N GLU A 479 -8.71 28.01 3.26
CA GLU A 479 -7.63 28.70 2.54
C GLU A 479 -6.34 27.86 2.48
N GLU A 480 -5.99 27.14 3.56
CA GLU A 480 -4.86 26.23 3.56
C GLU A 480 -5.02 25.09 2.55
N GLY A 481 -6.19 24.46 2.49
CA GLY A 481 -6.50 23.43 1.51
C GLY A 481 -6.38 23.96 0.08
N GLN A 482 -6.92 25.14 -0.19
CA GLN A 482 -6.79 25.79 -1.50
C GLN A 482 -5.33 26.06 -1.88
N ARG A 483 -4.47 26.48 -0.92
CA ARG A 483 -3.03 26.66 -1.15
C ARG A 483 -2.33 25.34 -1.49
N ARG A 484 -2.66 24.26 -0.79
CA ARG A 484 -2.09 22.92 -1.06
C ARG A 484 -2.51 22.38 -2.42
N VAL A 485 -3.78 22.56 -2.80
CA VAL A 485 -4.28 22.22 -4.13
C VAL A 485 -3.56 23.01 -5.22
N ARG A 486 -3.40 24.34 -5.07
CA ARG A 486 -2.61 25.15 -6.02
C ARG A 486 -1.19 24.59 -6.15
N TYR A 487 -0.53 24.31 -5.03
CA TYR A 487 0.82 23.74 -5.06
C TYR A 487 0.86 22.40 -5.81
N ALA A 488 -0.08 21.49 -5.58
CA ALA A 488 -0.16 20.21 -6.27
C ALA A 488 -0.37 20.35 -7.79
N LEU A 489 -1.18 21.33 -8.20
CA LEU A 489 -1.52 21.59 -9.59
C LEU A 489 -0.54 22.52 -10.32
N ARG A 490 0.54 22.98 -9.65
CA ARG A 490 1.43 24.01 -10.21
C ARG A 490 2.06 23.61 -11.54
N TYR A 491 2.41 22.33 -11.71
CA TYR A 491 2.94 21.80 -12.97
C TYR A 491 1.94 21.93 -14.13
N TRP A 492 0.66 21.76 -13.81
CA TRP A 492 -0.43 21.80 -14.77
C TRP A 492 -1.04 23.19 -14.96
N ALA A 493 -0.65 24.18 -14.17
CA ALA A 493 -1.22 25.54 -14.22
C ALA A 493 -1.32 26.13 -15.65
N PRO A 494 -0.31 25.98 -16.54
CA PRO A 494 -0.41 26.50 -17.91
C PRO A 494 -1.50 25.85 -18.77
N TRP A 495 -1.94 24.64 -18.40
CA TRP A 495 -2.83 23.79 -19.19
C TRP A 495 -4.28 23.80 -18.67
N ILE A 496 -4.52 24.25 -17.44
CA ILE A 496 -5.84 24.22 -16.80
C ILE A 496 -6.90 24.97 -17.63
N ALA A 497 -6.57 26.13 -18.22
CA ALA A 497 -7.53 26.87 -19.04
C ALA A 497 -7.95 26.06 -20.29
N ARG A 498 -7.00 25.39 -20.95
CA ARG A 498 -7.28 24.54 -22.12
C ARG A 498 -8.09 23.30 -21.72
N LEU A 499 -7.72 22.64 -20.63
CA LEU A 499 -8.45 21.48 -20.10
C LEU A 499 -9.89 21.87 -19.75
N SER A 500 -10.08 22.98 -19.03
CA SER A 500 -11.40 23.53 -18.69
C SER A 500 -12.23 23.84 -19.94
N ALA A 501 -11.64 24.48 -20.97
CA ALA A 501 -12.30 24.74 -22.24
C ALA A 501 -12.69 23.46 -23.00
N GLY A 502 -11.93 22.38 -22.82
CA GLY A 502 -12.23 21.04 -23.32
C GLY A 502 -13.28 20.27 -22.49
N GLY A 503 -13.85 20.89 -21.45
CA GLY A 503 -14.84 20.26 -20.56
C GLY A 503 -14.25 19.38 -19.46
N TYR A 504 -12.92 19.30 -19.36
CA TYR A 504 -12.25 18.53 -18.32
C TYR A 504 -12.41 19.19 -16.95
N ARG A 505 -12.54 18.37 -15.92
CA ARG A 505 -12.82 18.78 -14.53
C ARG A 505 -12.07 17.89 -13.54
N LEU A 506 -11.79 18.45 -12.37
CA LEU A 506 -11.22 17.76 -11.21
C LEU A 506 -12.19 17.85 -10.04
N TYR A 507 -12.39 16.74 -9.33
CA TYR A 507 -13.09 16.69 -8.06
C TYR A 507 -12.14 16.21 -6.95
N LEU A 508 -12.14 16.90 -5.81
CA LEU A 508 -11.30 16.54 -4.66
C LEU A 508 -12.14 15.82 -3.60
N LYS A 509 -12.11 14.49 -3.60
CA LYS A 509 -12.88 13.69 -2.63
C LYS A 509 -12.26 13.70 -1.25
N GLN A 510 -13.08 13.54 -0.22
CA GLN A 510 -12.69 13.35 1.17
C GLN A 510 -12.80 11.88 1.59
N ALA A 511 -12.25 11.55 2.76
CA ALA A 511 -12.32 10.18 3.29
C ALA A 511 -13.78 9.70 3.44
N PHE A 512 -14.76 10.54 3.73
CA PHE A 512 -16.17 10.09 3.82
C PHE A 512 -16.88 9.83 2.47
N GLU A 513 -16.28 10.23 1.34
CA GLU A 513 -16.92 10.17 0.02
C GLU A 513 -16.45 8.94 -0.77
N LEU A 514 -17.39 8.28 -1.46
CA LEU A 514 -17.11 7.25 -2.46
C LEU A 514 -16.89 7.89 -3.84
N VAL A 515 -16.17 7.20 -4.73
CA VAL A 515 -16.09 7.62 -6.15
C VAL A 515 -17.48 7.67 -6.79
N SER A 516 -18.36 6.71 -6.48
CA SER A 516 -19.74 6.71 -6.97
C SER A 516 -20.65 7.78 -6.33
N ASP A 517 -20.22 8.46 -5.26
CA ASP A 517 -20.96 9.60 -4.72
C ASP A 517 -20.72 10.89 -5.52
N ILE A 518 -19.82 10.85 -6.50
CA ILE A 518 -19.46 11.99 -7.35
C ILE A 518 -20.41 12.02 -8.56
N PRO A 519 -20.99 13.19 -8.89
CA PRO A 519 -21.93 13.30 -10.00
C PRO A 519 -21.36 12.76 -11.32
N SER A 520 -22.15 11.96 -12.03
CA SER A 520 -21.80 11.25 -13.29
C SER A 520 -20.98 9.95 -13.12
N LEU A 521 -20.64 9.56 -11.88
CA LEU A 521 -19.93 8.32 -11.57
C LEU A 521 -20.78 7.32 -10.76
N GLU A 522 -22.07 7.58 -10.59
CA GLU A 522 -22.99 6.78 -9.78
C GLU A 522 -23.05 5.32 -10.24
N GLY A 523 -22.87 5.10 -11.55
CA GLY A 523 -22.83 3.77 -12.14
C GLY A 523 -21.67 2.90 -11.65
N LEU A 524 -20.62 3.48 -11.07
CA LEU A 524 -19.45 2.76 -10.53
C LEU A 524 -19.69 2.13 -9.15
N ARG A 525 -20.83 2.42 -8.52
CA ARG A 525 -21.10 1.94 -7.15
C ARG A 525 -20.96 0.43 -7.08
N ASP A 526 -20.25 -0.03 -6.05
CA ASP A 526 -20.02 -1.46 -5.76
C ASP A 526 -19.25 -2.22 -6.86
N GLN A 527 -18.79 -1.54 -7.92
CA GLN A 527 -17.94 -2.16 -8.93
C GLN A 527 -16.56 -2.39 -8.35
N ARG A 528 -15.94 -3.49 -8.78
CA ARG A 528 -14.57 -3.83 -8.43
C ARG A 528 -13.67 -3.65 -9.63
N VAL A 529 -12.43 -3.25 -9.37
CA VAL A 529 -11.36 -3.47 -10.33
C VAL A 529 -11.30 -4.97 -10.62
N ASN A 530 -11.14 -5.33 -11.88
CA ASN A 530 -11.08 -6.73 -12.33
C ASN A 530 -9.83 -6.93 -13.18
N THR A 531 -8.67 -6.61 -12.59
CA THR A 531 -7.37 -6.75 -13.25
C THR A 531 -6.38 -7.42 -12.31
N ARG A 532 -5.78 -8.53 -12.76
CA ARG A 532 -4.58 -9.17 -12.16
C ARG A 532 -4.55 -9.23 -10.63
N GLY A 533 -5.55 -9.90 -10.04
CA GLY A 533 -5.59 -10.11 -8.59
C GLY A 533 -5.91 -8.86 -7.77
N ASP A 534 -6.24 -7.74 -8.42
CA ASP A 534 -6.78 -6.57 -7.75
C ASP A 534 -8.30 -6.55 -7.87
N TYR A 535 -8.96 -6.60 -6.72
CA TYR A 535 -10.41 -6.65 -6.58
C TYR A 535 -10.96 -5.51 -5.72
N HIS A 536 -10.16 -4.47 -5.41
CA HIS A 536 -10.66 -3.30 -4.67
C HIS A 536 -11.90 -2.70 -5.32
N LEU A 537 -12.76 -2.14 -4.47
CA LEU A 537 -13.92 -1.40 -4.93
C LEU A 537 -13.42 -0.12 -5.60
N ILE A 538 -13.94 0.17 -6.78
CA ILE A 538 -13.63 1.42 -7.50
C ILE A 538 -13.98 2.64 -6.65
N ASP A 539 -14.94 2.50 -5.74
CA ASP A 539 -15.31 3.51 -4.74
C ASP A 539 -14.15 3.96 -3.83
N GLU A 540 -13.12 3.12 -3.68
CA GLU A 540 -11.96 3.34 -2.82
C GLU A 540 -10.75 3.89 -3.57
N ASP A 541 -10.82 4.04 -4.90
CA ASP A 541 -9.71 4.54 -5.70
C ASP A 541 -9.25 5.89 -5.14
N PRO A 542 -7.97 6.07 -4.78
CA PRO A 542 -7.47 7.33 -4.25
C PRO A 542 -7.33 8.39 -5.36
N GLY A 543 -7.29 7.94 -6.61
CA GLY A 543 -7.28 8.74 -7.83
C GLY A 543 -7.91 7.95 -8.96
N ARG A 544 -8.74 8.59 -9.77
CA ARG A 544 -9.31 7.98 -10.98
C ARG A 544 -9.64 9.03 -12.02
N SER A 545 -9.33 8.72 -13.27
CA SER A 545 -9.76 9.48 -14.44
C SER A 545 -10.80 8.69 -15.24
N GLN A 546 -11.96 9.28 -15.49
CA GLN A 546 -13.02 8.72 -16.34
C GLN A 546 -13.57 9.78 -17.28
N GLY A 547 -13.22 9.64 -18.57
CA GLY A 547 -13.58 10.62 -19.60
C GLY A 547 -12.98 11.99 -19.27
N GLN A 548 -13.84 12.99 -19.08
CA GLN A 548 -13.44 14.36 -18.77
C GLN A 548 -13.36 14.66 -17.27
N LEU A 549 -13.70 13.72 -16.38
CA LEU A 549 -13.66 13.92 -14.93
C LEU A 549 -12.48 13.15 -14.33
N ALA A 550 -11.69 13.85 -13.51
CA ALA A 550 -10.72 13.25 -12.60
C ALA A 550 -11.25 13.39 -11.17
N VAL A 551 -11.10 12.36 -10.37
CA VAL A 551 -11.40 12.36 -8.93
C VAL A 551 -10.12 12.03 -8.19
N VAL A 552 -9.77 12.81 -7.16
CA VAL A 552 -8.56 12.61 -6.37
C VAL A 552 -8.87 12.81 -4.90
N ASP A 553 -8.35 11.95 -4.04
CA ASP A 553 -8.44 12.10 -2.60
C ASP A 553 -7.58 13.28 -2.12
N LEU A 554 -8.21 14.23 -1.41
CA LEU A 554 -7.56 15.44 -0.93
C LEU A 554 -6.36 15.15 -0.02
N SER A 555 -6.36 14.04 0.70
CA SER A 555 -5.23 13.66 1.56
C SER A 555 -3.94 13.40 0.77
N TYR A 556 -4.06 12.79 -0.43
CA TYR A 556 -2.93 12.58 -1.34
C TYR A 556 -2.49 13.87 -2.05
N VAL A 557 -3.41 14.83 -2.21
CA VAL A 557 -3.07 16.17 -2.72
C VAL A 557 -2.35 17.00 -1.65
N SER A 558 -2.77 16.89 -0.39
CA SER A 558 -2.32 17.78 0.68
C SER A 558 -0.93 17.44 1.19
N GLU A 559 -0.55 16.16 1.18
CA GLU A 559 0.67 15.68 1.80
C GLU A 559 1.85 15.50 0.81
N HIS A 560 1.67 15.78 -0.49
CA HIS A 560 2.74 15.55 -1.48
C HIS A 560 3.96 16.47 -1.28
N LEU A 561 3.77 17.63 -0.64
CA LEU A 561 4.87 18.54 -0.29
C LEU A 561 5.86 17.90 0.72
N PHE A 562 5.39 16.87 1.44
CA PHE A 562 6.14 16.09 2.42
C PHE A 562 6.67 14.77 1.83
N GLY A 563 6.79 14.69 0.51
CA GLY A 563 7.41 13.56 -0.19
C GLY A 563 6.45 12.45 -0.60
N THR A 564 5.15 12.57 -0.33
CA THR A 564 4.15 11.61 -0.84
C THR A 564 3.89 11.83 -2.35
N PRO A 565 3.46 10.80 -3.09
CA PRO A 565 3.16 10.94 -4.51
C PRO A 565 2.05 11.98 -4.77
N ASN A 566 2.24 12.84 -5.78
CA ASN A 566 1.24 13.83 -6.17
C ASN A 566 0.14 13.21 -7.05
N ALA A 567 -0.87 12.63 -6.41
CA ALA A 567 -2.00 12.00 -7.10
C ALA A 567 -2.79 12.98 -7.99
N ALA A 568 -2.86 14.27 -7.62
CA ALA A 568 -3.52 15.26 -8.47
C ALA A 568 -2.78 15.44 -9.80
N ALA A 569 -1.45 15.53 -9.74
CA ALA A 569 -0.65 15.63 -10.95
C ALA A 569 -0.72 14.36 -11.81
N HIS A 570 -0.84 13.19 -11.18
CA HIS A 570 -1.06 11.91 -11.85
C HIS A 570 -2.35 11.90 -12.67
N GLU A 571 -3.51 12.14 -12.05
CA GLU A 571 -4.79 12.08 -12.75
C GLU A 571 -4.91 13.14 -13.86
N LEU A 572 -4.33 14.32 -13.63
CA LEU A 572 -4.28 15.36 -14.65
C LEU A 572 -3.40 14.97 -15.83
N ALA A 573 -2.39 14.12 -15.64
CA ALA A 573 -1.59 13.60 -16.74
C ALA A 573 -2.44 12.76 -17.69
N HIS A 574 -3.35 11.93 -17.17
CA HIS A 574 -4.29 11.16 -17.99
C HIS A 574 -5.21 12.08 -18.80
N GLN A 575 -5.74 13.14 -18.18
CA GLN A 575 -6.58 14.13 -18.88
C GLN A 575 -5.79 14.90 -19.96
N PHE A 576 -4.57 15.33 -19.63
CA PHE A 576 -3.69 16.04 -20.54
C PHE A 576 -3.32 15.17 -21.75
N ASP A 577 -2.95 13.93 -21.51
CA ASP A 577 -2.61 12.97 -22.56
C ASP A 577 -3.82 12.67 -23.46
N ALA A 578 -5.02 12.52 -22.87
CA ALA A 578 -6.25 12.38 -23.65
C ALA A 578 -6.57 13.62 -24.51
N ALA A 579 -6.23 14.81 -24.04
CA ALA A 579 -6.41 16.08 -24.76
C ALA A 579 -5.25 16.42 -25.73
N ALA A 580 -4.16 15.65 -25.70
CA ALA A 580 -2.95 15.92 -26.44
C ALA A 580 -3.10 15.62 -27.95
N PRO A 581 -2.37 16.32 -28.83
CA PRO A 581 -2.26 15.96 -30.24
C PRO A 581 -1.69 14.55 -30.40
N GLN A 582 -2.09 13.87 -31.48
CA GLN A 582 -1.63 12.51 -31.79
C GLN A 582 -0.11 12.39 -31.86
N SER A 583 0.60 13.44 -32.29
CA SER A 583 2.07 13.47 -32.33
C SER A 583 2.70 13.34 -30.94
N LEU A 584 2.12 14.00 -29.93
CA LEU A 584 2.58 13.93 -28.55
C LEU A 584 2.24 12.58 -27.91
N GLN A 585 1.05 12.05 -28.16
CA GLN A 585 0.67 10.70 -27.73
C GLN A 585 1.57 9.62 -28.34
N ALA A 586 1.93 9.77 -29.62
CA ALA A 586 2.89 8.90 -30.31
C ALA A 586 4.29 8.99 -29.68
N CYS A 587 4.75 10.19 -29.33
CA CYS A 587 5.99 10.38 -28.61
C CYS A 587 6.01 9.64 -27.27
N ILE A 588 4.97 9.80 -26.45
CA ILE A 588 4.84 9.10 -25.16
C ILE A 588 4.87 7.58 -25.37
N THR A 589 4.21 7.08 -26.43
CA THR A 589 4.25 5.66 -26.81
C THR A 589 5.68 5.21 -27.12
N THR A 590 6.43 5.98 -27.90
CA THR A 590 7.84 5.65 -28.21
C THR A 590 8.71 5.61 -26.95
N LEU A 591 8.57 6.58 -26.05
CA LEU A 591 9.31 6.61 -24.78
C LEU A 591 8.96 5.41 -23.90
N TYR A 592 7.67 5.08 -23.77
CA TYR A 592 7.22 3.90 -23.03
C TYR A 592 7.84 2.60 -23.57
N GLN A 593 7.87 2.42 -24.90
CA GLN A 593 8.47 1.21 -25.48
C GLN A 593 9.98 1.13 -25.23
N ARG A 594 10.69 2.27 -25.28
CA ARG A 594 12.12 2.33 -24.93
C ARG A 594 12.34 1.95 -23.46
N ALA A 595 11.58 2.55 -22.54
CA ALA A 595 11.60 2.25 -21.11
C ALA A 595 11.33 0.76 -20.86
N ARG A 596 10.32 0.20 -21.53
CA ARG A 596 9.99 -1.23 -21.46
C ARG A 596 11.11 -2.13 -21.95
N SER A 597 11.75 -1.81 -23.08
CA SER A 597 12.88 -2.57 -23.60
C SER A 597 14.11 -2.50 -22.71
N ALA A 598 14.33 -1.36 -22.05
CA ALA A 598 15.44 -1.15 -21.12
C ALA A 598 15.17 -1.70 -19.71
N GLY A 599 13.92 -2.01 -19.37
CA GLY A 599 13.51 -2.37 -18.01
C GLY A 599 13.64 -1.20 -17.03
N VAL A 600 13.49 0.04 -17.50
CA VAL A 600 13.64 1.25 -16.69
C VAL A 600 12.26 1.88 -16.50
N PHE A 601 11.73 1.74 -15.28
CA PHE A 601 10.50 2.39 -14.86
C PHE A 601 10.72 3.02 -13.50
N ALA A 602 10.02 4.14 -13.24
CA ALA A 602 10.01 4.76 -11.93
C ALA A 602 9.57 3.74 -10.85
N ASP A 603 8.49 3.02 -11.11
CA ASP A 603 7.96 1.97 -10.24
C ASP A 603 7.26 0.87 -11.07
N ALA A 604 6.81 -0.19 -10.39
CA ALA A 604 6.12 -1.31 -11.05
C ALA A 604 4.79 -0.89 -11.70
N TYR A 605 4.11 0.12 -11.17
CA TYR A 605 2.83 0.59 -11.68
C TYR A 605 3.00 1.33 -13.01
N ALA A 606 4.06 2.14 -13.14
CA ALA A 606 4.46 2.80 -14.38
C ALA A 606 4.70 1.81 -15.55
N ALA A 607 5.03 0.55 -15.26
CA ALA A 607 5.25 -0.48 -16.28
C ALA A 607 3.94 -1.05 -16.87
N THR A 608 2.80 -0.88 -16.18
CA THR A 608 1.54 -1.56 -16.50
C THR A 608 0.91 -1.09 -17.80
N SER A 609 1.06 0.20 -18.16
CA SER A 609 0.56 0.75 -19.42
C SER A 609 1.31 2.02 -19.81
N ARG A 610 1.16 2.44 -21.07
CA ARG A 610 1.67 3.73 -21.57
C ARG A 610 1.11 4.93 -20.79
N GLY A 611 -0.18 4.89 -20.44
CA GLY A 611 -0.81 5.97 -19.68
C GLY A 611 -0.20 6.09 -18.29
N GLU A 612 -0.04 4.96 -17.60
CA GLU A 612 0.56 4.94 -16.26
C GLU A 612 2.04 5.30 -16.26
N TYR A 613 2.79 4.91 -17.30
CA TYR A 613 4.16 5.37 -17.50
C TYR A 613 4.26 6.90 -17.51
N PHE A 614 3.41 7.55 -18.30
CA PHE A 614 3.40 9.02 -18.38
C PHE A 614 2.93 9.64 -17.08
N ALA A 615 1.83 9.15 -16.52
CA ALA A 615 1.22 9.70 -15.32
C ALA A 615 2.12 9.54 -14.09
N GLN A 616 2.75 8.37 -13.88
CA GLN A 616 3.75 8.19 -12.83
C GLN A 616 5.01 9.03 -13.06
N GLY A 617 5.45 9.19 -14.31
CA GLY A 617 6.51 10.13 -14.65
C GLY A 617 6.21 11.54 -14.16
N VAL A 618 5.00 12.04 -14.44
CA VAL A 618 4.54 13.35 -13.94
C VAL A 618 4.48 13.37 -12.41
N THR A 619 3.93 12.34 -11.77
CA THR A 619 3.86 12.22 -10.30
C THR A 619 5.22 12.54 -9.69
N HIS A 620 6.25 11.80 -10.11
CA HIS A 620 7.60 11.91 -9.55
C HIS A 620 8.33 13.18 -10.00
N TYR A 621 8.08 13.67 -11.22
CA TYR A 621 8.63 14.95 -11.70
C TYR A 621 8.08 16.15 -10.92
N SER A 622 6.83 16.07 -10.49
CA SER A 622 6.16 17.12 -9.71
C SER A 622 6.59 17.14 -8.24
N VAL A 623 7.31 16.12 -7.76
CA VAL A 623 8.00 16.16 -6.47
C VAL A 623 9.33 16.90 -6.64
N GLU A 624 9.64 17.81 -5.71
CA GLU A 624 10.88 18.58 -5.78
C GLU A 624 12.10 17.68 -5.54
N ALA A 625 13.22 17.97 -6.21
CA ALA A 625 14.42 17.13 -6.15
C ALA A 625 14.98 16.97 -4.72
N GLU A 626 14.77 17.98 -3.88
CA GLU A 626 15.22 18.04 -2.48
C GLU A 626 14.20 17.48 -1.48
N ALA A 627 12.99 17.13 -1.92
CA ALA A 627 12.00 16.53 -1.03
C ALA A 627 12.46 15.12 -0.65
N ALA A 628 12.19 14.70 0.59
CA ALA A 628 12.39 13.32 1.01
C ALA A 628 11.44 12.42 0.20
N ALA A 629 11.88 11.97 -0.98
CA ALA A 629 11.03 11.19 -1.86
C ALA A 629 10.71 9.85 -1.22
N THR A 630 9.42 9.53 -1.17
CA THR A 630 8.99 8.18 -0.86
C THR A 630 9.62 7.25 -1.91
N PHE A 631 10.46 6.31 -1.46
CA PHE A 631 11.17 5.32 -2.29
C PHE A 631 12.36 5.84 -3.13
N GLY A 632 12.83 7.07 -2.91
CA GLY A 632 14.02 7.60 -3.58
C GLY A 632 13.85 7.92 -5.07
N ILE A 633 12.62 7.83 -5.60
CA ILE A 633 12.30 8.23 -6.97
C ILE A 633 11.94 9.73 -6.94
N THR A 634 12.81 10.54 -7.54
CA THR A 634 12.67 11.99 -7.59
C THR A 634 12.68 12.49 -9.04
N ARG A 635 12.47 13.79 -9.22
CA ARG A 635 12.81 14.48 -10.47
C ARG A 635 14.25 14.19 -10.93
N GLN A 636 15.21 14.07 -9.99
CA GLN A 636 16.60 13.76 -10.31
C GLN A 636 16.76 12.31 -10.78
N TRP A 637 16.05 11.35 -10.17
CA TRP A 637 16.04 9.96 -10.63
C TRP A 637 15.63 9.86 -12.10
N LEU A 638 14.57 10.59 -12.50
CA LEU A 638 14.12 10.65 -13.89
C LEU A 638 15.21 11.23 -14.81
N ALA A 639 15.91 12.28 -14.38
CA ALA A 639 16.99 12.89 -15.15
C ALA A 639 18.18 11.94 -15.39
N GLU A 640 18.38 10.96 -14.51
CA GLU A 640 19.49 10.00 -14.58
C GLU A 640 19.11 8.70 -15.31
N HIS A 641 17.90 8.21 -15.10
CA HIS A 641 17.48 6.87 -15.54
C HIS A 641 16.53 6.92 -16.74
N ASP A 642 15.64 7.91 -16.83
CA ASP A 642 14.69 8.08 -17.94
C ASP A 642 14.78 9.50 -18.54
N VAL A 643 15.94 9.79 -19.12
CA VAL A 643 16.30 11.09 -19.69
C VAL A 643 15.29 11.57 -20.74
N GLY A 644 14.71 10.62 -21.49
CA GLY A 644 13.70 10.89 -22.51
C GLY A 644 12.42 11.43 -21.89
N LEU A 645 11.85 10.72 -20.90
CA LEU A 645 10.68 11.20 -20.18
C LEU A 645 10.96 12.51 -19.45
N TYR A 646 12.08 12.61 -18.73
CA TYR A 646 12.48 13.83 -18.05
C TYR A 646 12.50 15.05 -19.00
N SER A 647 13.09 14.88 -20.18
CA SER A 647 13.19 15.94 -21.18
C SER A 647 11.82 16.36 -21.71
N LEU A 648 10.93 15.40 -21.95
CA LEU A 648 9.55 15.67 -22.36
C LEU A 648 8.78 16.44 -21.29
N LEU A 649 8.83 15.97 -20.03
CA LEU A 649 8.12 16.58 -18.90
C LEU A 649 8.59 18.01 -18.62
N ARG A 650 9.88 18.28 -18.79
CA ARG A 650 10.44 19.63 -18.70
C ARG A 650 9.87 20.55 -19.79
N THR A 651 9.74 20.06 -21.02
CA THR A 651 9.16 20.85 -22.13
C THR A 651 7.68 21.14 -21.90
N ILE A 652 6.91 20.14 -21.43
CA ILE A 652 5.49 20.31 -21.09
C ILE A 652 5.29 21.35 -19.97
N GLY A 653 6.15 21.33 -18.95
CA GLY A 653 6.04 22.25 -17.80
C GLY A 653 6.45 23.70 -18.10
N ALA A 654 7.14 23.97 -19.22
CA ALA A 654 7.77 25.27 -19.48
C ALA A 654 6.81 26.41 -19.87
N ALA A 655 5.49 26.18 -19.96
CA ALA A 655 4.41 27.15 -20.23
C ALA A 655 4.46 27.98 -21.53
N ALA A 656 5.63 28.12 -22.17
CA ALA A 656 5.87 28.96 -23.34
C ALA A 656 5.71 28.20 -24.68
N THR A 657 5.62 26.88 -24.63
CA THR A 657 5.55 26.03 -25.83
C THR A 657 4.08 25.72 -26.13
N PRO A 658 3.53 26.11 -27.30
CA PRO A 658 2.24 25.62 -27.75
C PRO A 658 2.21 24.09 -27.73
N LEU A 659 1.08 23.49 -27.36
CA LEU A 659 0.95 22.04 -27.22
C LEU A 659 1.34 21.31 -28.52
N GLU A 660 1.00 21.92 -29.65
CA GLU A 660 1.26 21.44 -31.01
C GLU A 660 2.75 21.53 -31.40
N ALA A 661 3.54 22.31 -30.67
CA ALA A 661 4.97 22.53 -30.91
C ALA A 661 5.88 21.68 -30.00
N ILE A 662 5.30 20.88 -29.10
CA ILE A 662 6.08 19.98 -28.23
C ILE A 662 6.65 18.84 -29.09
N ALA A 663 7.96 18.90 -29.36
CA ALA A 663 8.67 17.86 -30.09
C ALA A 663 9.06 16.68 -29.17
N CYS A 664 9.14 15.49 -29.75
CA CYS A 664 9.63 14.32 -29.03
C CYS A 664 11.15 14.44 -28.79
N PRO A 665 11.65 14.25 -27.55
CA PRO A 665 13.08 14.19 -27.31
C PRO A 665 13.69 13.00 -28.05
N GLN A 666 14.85 13.21 -28.67
CA GLN A 666 15.53 12.18 -29.47
C GLN A 666 16.15 11.10 -28.59
#